data_AF-A0AAV1N1V5-F1
#
_entry.id   AF-A0AAV1N1V5-F1
#
_cell.length_a   1.000
_cell.length_b   1.000
_cell.length_c   1.000
_cell.angle_alpha   90.00
_cell.angle_beta   90.00
_cell.angle_gamma   90.00
#
_symmetry.space_group_name_H-M   'P 1'
#
loop_
_entity.id
_entity.type
_entity.pdbx_description
1 polymer ?
#
loop_
_entity_poly.entity_id
_entity_poly.type
_entity_poly.pdbx_seq_one_letter_code
_entity_poly.pdbx_strand_id
1 'polypeptide(L)'
;MAQPEEELEQIATWCSEEGLATDASKEAQLCSLWRAHQHTKHQLSSVIWDMDTQRSQHLAEMAEVRKSLEQIRIFTEHKNVLAQEIQDENDQLKDQLHRLISLQDAQISEVAKMLYQQGLTELIHSSPSEQVAYLLVERASLLETREDPVNLSGDEHRARPLVTGAQGPNIHARQSPHKGAPRNGQSPWKRLFGLHKASQSKHTFIPAEARHLAGQASSLERECSRLERDLEEGSRRLAMAHNEIRRLTDELESAHLTQRTYEPELQEAQQEVEQLRHEVEKLKKYEMMELRKAKELNDRLDLEIRALRNRVRSLDAEKNSLQETVVFLQKEVERLESALQEQQQQLLAVQAQANKANELAKSRTTELNQTNEMCRNLHNKLSAQTRSLLENESEIHSLKEQLDNSHKDFDDLIATICTKESNFQDQKQKDLQHCENSHRQLEASFATENKELQTQLSSENTLCKECPDYHEAVKNLLATQDECETLKSEICETLICLDQERSKFHEMKEKHKAKLCRTKQRFDDEATRRDEKIKNLERELSLCSHSLAKEKELIRSITAENEKLLVERRRLLQQLNEEEHNKKDSHLTASLSKCRVDCLEMENKKLRNKILHMSNQLAALERTLQNIQSLHFAEELKKISNPQQIFTSLPLQTSSVMTPEPSEILGLLDNCQSSLTKQTDMTSSPHCLISAALSRSADIGYLNLTSAQSHSDYSTPLGALSTSETTFS
;
A
#
# COMPACT_ATOMS: atom_id res chain seq x y z
N MET A 1 8.26 58.27 -41.72
CA MET A 1 9.56 58.77 -42.20
C MET A 1 10.03 59.71 -41.12
N ALA A 2 10.72 59.19 -40.09
CA ALA A 2 11.27 60.03 -39.03
C ALA A 2 12.32 60.97 -39.64
N GLN A 3 12.39 62.21 -39.17
CA GLN A 3 13.30 63.19 -39.75
C GLN A 3 14.74 62.80 -39.40
N PRO A 4 15.67 62.78 -40.37
CA PRO A 4 17.06 62.35 -40.12
C PRO A 4 17.79 63.22 -39.10
N GLU A 5 17.35 64.45 -38.85
CA GLU A 5 17.88 65.31 -37.78
C GLU A 5 17.49 64.80 -36.38
N GLU A 6 16.27 64.28 -36.22
CA GLU A 6 15.75 63.79 -34.94
C GLU A 6 16.42 62.46 -34.55
N GLU A 7 16.69 61.59 -35.53
CA GLU A 7 17.46 60.35 -35.34
C GLU A 7 18.93 60.65 -34.96
N LEU A 8 19.53 61.69 -35.54
CA LEU A 8 20.90 62.11 -35.21
C LEU A 8 21.00 62.71 -33.82
N GLU A 9 20.01 63.50 -33.37
CA GLU A 9 19.94 64.00 -31.99
C GLU A 9 19.77 62.86 -30.98
N GLN A 10 18.95 61.85 -31.30
CA GLN A 10 18.78 60.66 -30.45
C GLN A 10 20.07 59.84 -30.34
N ILE A 11 20.81 59.69 -31.44
CA ILE A 11 22.12 59.02 -31.42
C ILE A 11 23.14 59.82 -30.63
N ALA A 12 23.15 61.15 -30.75
CA ALA A 12 24.06 62.03 -30.01
C ALA A 12 23.78 62.03 -28.50
N THR A 13 22.51 62.05 -28.11
CA THR A 13 22.09 61.93 -26.70
C THR A 13 22.45 60.57 -26.13
N TRP A 14 22.18 59.48 -26.85
CA TRP A 14 22.56 58.12 -26.43
C TRP A 14 24.09 57.93 -26.30
N CYS A 15 24.87 58.47 -27.24
CA CYS A 15 26.34 58.45 -27.13
C CYS A 15 26.85 59.24 -25.92
N SER A 16 26.18 60.33 -25.56
CA SER A 16 26.51 61.13 -24.38
C SER A 16 26.19 60.39 -23.08
N GLU A 17 25.08 59.64 -23.04
CA GLU A 17 24.67 58.79 -21.91
C GLU A 17 25.61 57.59 -21.69
N GLU A 18 26.16 57.01 -22.77
CA GLU A 18 27.22 55.97 -22.68
C GLU A 18 28.61 56.52 -22.31
N GLY A 19 28.76 57.85 -22.13
CA GLY A 19 30.00 58.47 -21.66
C GLY A 19 31.04 58.76 -22.75
N LEU A 20 30.64 58.84 -24.02
CA LEU A 20 31.52 59.30 -25.10
C LEU A 20 31.63 60.83 -25.08
N ALA A 21 32.85 61.36 -25.19
CA ALA A 21 33.10 62.80 -25.25
C ALA A 21 32.46 63.43 -26.49
N THR A 22 31.92 64.65 -26.35
CA THR A 22 31.27 65.42 -27.43
C THR A 22 32.17 65.69 -28.64
N ASP A 23 33.48 65.55 -28.47
CA ASP A 23 34.51 65.86 -29.46
C ASP A 23 35.09 64.59 -30.12
N ALA A 24 34.50 63.42 -29.85
CA ALA A 24 34.96 62.14 -30.38
C ALA A 24 34.76 62.05 -31.91
N SER A 25 35.77 61.51 -32.61
CA SER A 25 35.70 61.27 -34.06
C SER A 25 34.46 60.44 -34.43
N LYS A 26 33.83 60.75 -35.58
CA LYS A 26 32.70 59.99 -36.14
C LYS A 26 32.98 58.49 -36.21
N GLU A 27 34.24 58.11 -36.42
CA GLU A 27 34.68 56.71 -36.48
C GLU A 27 34.66 56.04 -35.10
N ALA A 28 35.01 56.75 -34.04
CA ALA A 28 34.94 56.27 -32.65
C ALA A 28 33.49 56.13 -32.17
N GLN A 29 32.61 57.05 -32.59
CA GLN A 29 31.16 56.98 -32.35
C GLN A 29 30.55 55.76 -33.06
N LEU A 30 30.85 55.54 -34.35
CA LEU A 30 30.40 54.38 -35.12
C LEU A 30 30.90 53.05 -34.53
N CYS A 31 32.16 52.97 -34.10
CA CYS A 31 32.69 51.76 -33.46
C CYS A 31 31.98 51.45 -32.13
N SER A 32 31.59 52.47 -31.37
CA SER A 32 30.90 52.30 -30.09
C SER A 32 29.45 51.89 -30.29
N LEU A 33 28.73 52.54 -31.22
CA LEU A 33 27.39 52.13 -31.65
C LEU A 33 27.37 50.70 -32.20
N TRP A 34 28.36 50.31 -33.00
CA TRP A 34 28.47 48.94 -33.49
C TRP A 34 28.71 47.93 -32.36
N ARG A 35 29.59 48.24 -31.40
CA ARG A 35 29.82 47.39 -30.22
C ARG A 35 28.56 47.23 -29.38
N ALA A 36 27.83 48.32 -29.15
CA ALA A 36 26.57 48.29 -28.42
C ALA A 36 25.46 47.55 -29.17
N HIS A 37 25.37 47.72 -30.49
CA HIS A 37 24.45 46.94 -31.33
C HIS A 37 24.77 45.44 -31.28
N GLN A 38 26.05 45.06 -31.34
CA GLN A 38 26.46 43.66 -31.20
C GLN A 38 26.18 43.13 -29.80
N HIS A 39 26.40 43.93 -28.76
CA HIS A 39 26.11 43.53 -27.38
C HIS A 39 24.61 43.33 -27.16
N THR A 40 23.77 44.29 -27.56
CA THR A 40 22.31 44.19 -27.46
C THR A 40 21.75 43.05 -28.31
N LYS A 41 22.29 42.82 -29.53
CA LYS A 41 21.92 41.66 -30.36
C LYS A 41 22.26 40.34 -29.68
N HIS A 42 23.43 40.25 -29.04
CA HIS A 42 23.84 39.05 -28.31
C HIS A 42 22.98 38.83 -27.06
N GLN A 43 22.72 39.90 -26.29
CA GLN A 43 21.81 39.85 -25.14
C GLN A 43 20.40 39.43 -25.55
N LEU A 44 19.85 40.01 -26.62
CA LEU A 44 18.54 39.63 -27.14
C LEU A 44 18.51 38.15 -27.57
N SER A 45 19.56 37.69 -28.25
CA SER A 45 19.68 36.28 -28.64
C SER A 45 19.76 35.35 -27.42
N SER A 46 20.48 35.76 -26.37
CA SER A 46 20.55 35.03 -25.09
C SER A 46 19.18 34.96 -24.43
N VAL A 47 18.48 36.09 -24.30
CA VAL A 47 17.15 36.16 -23.68
C VAL A 47 16.12 35.34 -24.46
N ILE A 48 16.18 35.36 -25.80
CA ILE A 48 15.32 34.51 -26.64
C ILE A 48 15.60 33.03 -26.38
N TRP A 49 16.88 32.64 -26.31
CA TRP A 49 17.27 31.26 -26.02
C TRP A 49 16.85 30.81 -24.61
N ASP A 50 16.99 31.69 -23.62
CA ASP A 50 16.53 31.45 -22.25
C ASP A 50 15.00 31.29 -22.21
N MET A 51 14.26 32.17 -22.90
CA MET A 51 12.79 32.06 -23.01
C MET A 51 12.36 30.75 -23.66
N ASP A 52 13.00 30.32 -24.75
CA ASP A 52 12.65 29.07 -25.43
C ASP A 52 13.04 27.85 -24.58
N THR A 53 14.12 27.94 -23.80
CA THR A 53 14.49 26.92 -22.82
C THR A 53 13.44 26.82 -21.72
N GLN A 54 12.99 27.95 -21.17
CA GLN A 54 11.93 27.99 -20.15
C GLN A 54 10.59 27.46 -20.70
N ARG A 55 10.23 27.80 -21.94
CA ARG A 55 9.03 27.24 -22.62
C ARG A 55 9.14 25.72 -22.78
N SER A 56 10.31 25.23 -23.16
CA SER A 56 10.56 23.79 -23.31
C SER A 56 10.48 23.05 -21.96
N GLN A 57 11.03 23.64 -20.90
CA GLN A 57 10.93 23.14 -19.53
C GLN A 57 9.47 23.10 -19.05
N HIS A 58 8.72 24.19 -19.22
CA HIS A 58 7.31 24.24 -18.86
C HIS A 58 6.47 23.19 -19.62
N LEU A 59 6.73 22.97 -20.91
CA LEU A 59 6.05 21.92 -21.67
C LEU A 59 6.38 20.51 -21.14
N ALA A 60 7.62 20.25 -20.75
CA ALA A 60 8.03 18.99 -20.15
C ALA A 60 7.38 18.78 -18.77
N GLU A 61 7.33 19.81 -17.93
CA GLU A 61 6.64 19.78 -16.64
C GLU A 61 5.13 19.52 -16.82
N MET A 62 4.49 20.19 -17.78
CA MET A 62 3.08 19.93 -18.11
C MET A 62 2.85 18.50 -18.59
N ALA A 63 3.80 17.90 -19.29
CA ALA A 63 3.71 16.50 -19.70
C ALA A 63 3.80 15.55 -18.48
N GLU A 64 4.70 15.81 -17.53
CA GLU A 64 4.83 14.99 -16.33
C GLU A 64 3.62 15.16 -15.39
N VAL A 65 3.06 16.37 -15.28
CA VAL A 65 1.80 16.60 -14.56
C VAL A 65 0.66 15.81 -15.19
N ARG A 66 0.52 15.81 -16.52
CA ARG A 66 -0.50 15.00 -17.21
C ARG A 66 -0.33 13.50 -16.93
N LYS A 67 0.91 13.02 -16.95
CA LYS A 67 1.22 11.61 -16.63
C LYS A 67 0.86 11.27 -15.18
N SER A 68 1.16 12.17 -14.24
CA SER A 68 0.80 12.01 -12.82
C SER A 68 -0.72 12.00 -12.62
N LEU A 69 -1.45 12.89 -13.30
CA LEU A 69 -2.92 12.92 -13.27
C LEU A 69 -3.53 11.64 -13.83
N GLU A 70 -2.96 11.08 -14.90
CA GLU A 70 -3.42 9.81 -15.46
C GLU A 70 -3.18 8.64 -14.50
N GLN A 71 -2.05 8.62 -13.80
CA GLN A 71 -1.81 7.63 -12.73
C GLN A 71 -2.84 7.76 -11.61
N ILE A 72 -3.12 8.98 -11.14
CA ILE A 72 -4.15 9.23 -10.11
C ILE A 72 -5.53 8.76 -10.60
N ARG A 73 -5.86 8.98 -11.87
CA ARG A 73 -7.11 8.51 -12.49
C ARG A 73 -7.23 6.99 -12.40
N ILE A 74 -6.19 6.27 -12.82
CA ILE A 74 -6.14 4.80 -12.77
C ILE A 74 -6.28 4.29 -11.33
N PHE A 75 -5.54 4.86 -10.38
CA PHE A 75 -5.66 4.47 -8.97
C PHE A 75 -7.04 4.74 -8.39
N THR A 76 -7.67 5.84 -8.79
CA THR A 76 -9.03 6.19 -8.36
C THR A 76 -10.04 5.20 -8.93
N GLU A 77 -9.89 4.78 -10.18
CA GLU A 77 -10.74 3.77 -10.80
C GLU A 77 -10.59 2.41 -10.11
N HIS A 78 -9.37 1.94 -9.87
CA HIS A 78 -9.14 0.71 -9.10
C HIS A 78 -9.73 0.78 -7.68
N LYS A 79 -9.59 1.91 -6.99
CA LYS A 79 -10.19 2.11 -5.67
C LYS A 79 -11.71 1.98 -5.71
N ASN A 80 -12.35 2.51 -6.76
CA ASN A 80 -13.80 2.45 -6.92
C ASN A 80 -14.27 1.01 -7.23
N VAL A 81 -13.53 0.28 -8.07
CA VAL A 81 -13.83 -1.14 -8.34
C VAL A 81 -13.75 -1.97 -7.06
N LEU A 82 -12.66 -1.81 -6.28
CA LEU A 82 -12.51 -2.53 -5.01
C LEU A 82 -13.62 -2.16 -4.00
N ALA A 83 -14.01 -0.87 -3.93
CA ALA A 83 -15.11 -0.45 -3.08
C ALA A 83 -16.44 -1.09 -3.50
N GLN A 84 -16.66 -1.26 -4.80
CA GLN A 84 -17.84 -1.95 -5.33
C GLN A 84 -17.82 -3.44 -4.99
N GLU A 85 -16.68 -4.12 -5.15
CA GLU A 85 -16.53 -5.54 -4.78
C GLU A 85 -16.83 -5.78 -3.29
N ILE A 86 -16.29 -4.91 -2.40
CA ILE A 86 -16.58 -4.98 -0.97
C ILE A 86 -18.08 -4.77 -0.69
N GLN A 87 -18.73 -3.85 -1.41
CA GLN A 87 -20.16 -3.61 -1.26
C GLN A 87 -20.98 -4.82 -1.71
N ASP A 88 -20.63 -5.42 -2.84
CA ASP A 88 -21.30 -6.60 -3.39
C ASP A 88 -21.16 -7.82 -2.46
N GLU A 89 -19.97 -8.04 -1.89
CA GLU A 89 -19.74 -9.07 -0.87
C GLU A 89 -20.57 -8.82 0.40
N ASN A 90 -20.65 -7.57 0.85
CA ASN A 90 -21.44 -7.20 2.02
C ASN A 90 -22.94 -7.49 1.80
N ASP A 91 -23.45 -7.16 0.60
CA ASP A 91 -24.83 -7.42 0.25
C ASP A 91 -25.11 -8.92 0.10
N GLN A 92 -24.16 -9.69 -0.44
CA GLN A 92 -24.24 -11.16 -0.46
C GLN A 92 -24.30 -11.74 0.96
N LEU A 93 -23.47 -11.25 1.88
CA LEU A 93 -23.47 -11.69 3.28
C LEU A 93 -24.78 -11.32 3.99
N LYS A 94 -25.35 -10.14 3.73
CA LYS A 94 -26.69 -9.77 4.23
C LYS A 94 -27.75 -10.73 3.71
N ASP A 95 -27.72 -11.09 2.44
CA ASP A 95 -28.67 -12.05 1.86
C ASP A 95 -28.51 -13.45 2.44
N GLN A 96 -27.28 -13.88 2.76
CA GLN A 96 -27.04 -15.14 3.46
C GLN A 96 -27.60 -15.09 4.89
N LEU A 97 -27.38 -13.98 5.61
CA LEU A 97 -27.91 -13.77 6.95
C LEU A 97 -29.45 -13.79 6.95
N HIS A 98 -30.09 -13.08 6.03
CA HIS A 98 -31.55 -13.10 5.89
C HIS A 98 -32.10 -14.50 5.59
N ARG A 99 -31.39 -15.29 4.77
CA ARG A 99 -31.75 -16.70 4.52
C ARG A 99 -31.66 -17.55 5.79
N LEU A 100 -30.60 -17.38 6.58
CA LEU A 100 -30.44 -18.11 7.84
C LEU A 100 -31.52 -17.73 8.84
N ILE A 101 -31.85 -16.44 8.97
CA ILE A 101 -32.94 -15.96 9.83
C ILE A 101 -34.27 -16.56 9.37
N SER A 102 -34.57 -16.52 8.07
CA SER A 102 -35.82 -17.10 7.53
C SER A 102 -35.92 -18.60 7.79
N LEU A 103 -34.80 -19.32 7.68
CA LEU A 103 -34.75 -20.76 8.00
C LEU A 103 -34.98 -21.01 9.49
N GLN A 104 -34.35 -20.20 10.34
CA GLN A 104 -34.53 -20.26 11.80
C GLN A 104 -35.98 -19.98 12.19
N ASP A 105 -36.61 -18.96 11.62
CA ASP A 105 -38.02 -18.62 11.87
C ASP A 105 -38.98 -19.73 11.40
N ALA A 106 -38.67 -20.37 10.27
CA ALA A 106 -39.43 -21.53 9.80
C ALA A 106 -39.32 -22.72 10.77
N GLN A 107 -38.12 -23.01 11.25
CA GLN A 107 -37.88 -24.06 12.26
C GLN A 107 -38.58 -23.74 13.59
N ILE A 108 -38.47 -22.51 14.09
CA ILE A 108 -39.16 -22.07 15.30
C ILE A 108 -40.68 -22.20 15.12
N SER A 109 -41.21 -21.81 13.96
CA SER A 109 -42.64 -21.93 13.65
C SER A 109 -43.10 -23.40 13.61
N GLU A 110 -42.27 -24.31 13.12
CA GLU A 110 -42.56 -25.75 13.11
C GLU A 110 -42.55 -26.33 14.53
N VAL A 111 -41.53 -26.03 15.34
CA VAL A 111 -41.45 -26.44 16.74
C VAL A 111 -42.63 -25.88 17.54
N ALA A 112 -43.01 -24.61 17.32
CA ALA A 112 -44.17 -24.01 17.94
C ALA A 112 -45.47 -24.74 17.58
N LYS A 113 -45.65 -25.15 16.30
CA LYS A 113 -46.80 -25.98 15.88
C LYS A 113 -46.78 -27.34 16.58
N MET A 114 -45.62 -27.98 16.72
CA MET A 114 -45.50 -29.26 17.42
C MET A 114 -45.86 -29.13 18.90
N LEU A 115 -45.33 -28.13 19.60
CA LEU A 115 -45.65 -27.85 21.00
C LEU A 115 -47.15 -27.55 21.19
N TYR A 116 -47.74 -26.77 20.28
CA TYR A 116 -49.17 -26.48 20.28
C TYR A 116 -50.02 -27.76 20.13
N GLN A 117 -49.65 -28.65 19.19
CA GLN A 117 -50.36 -29.92 18.98
C GLN A 117 -50.28 -30.86 20.19
N GLN A 118 -49.20 -30.80 20.97
CA GLN A 118 -49.02 -31.58 22.20
C GLN A 118 -49.62 -30.91 23.45
N GLY A 119 -50.27 -29.75 23.31
CA GLY A 119 -50.86 -29.01 24.44
C GLY A 119 -49.85 -28.26 25.33
N LEU A 120 -48.59 -28.15 24.89
CA LEU A 120 -47.50 -27.45 25.60
C LEU A 120 -47.41 -25.98 25.16
N THR A 121 -48.53 -25.25 25.19
CA THR A 121 -48.62 -23.89 24.63
C THR A 121 -47.82 -22.85 25.42
N GLU A 122 -47.64 -23.04 26.72
CA GLU A 122 -46.86 -22.16 27.59
C GLU A 122 -45.37 -22.14 27.22
N LEU A 123 -44.86 -23.22 26.63
CA LEU A 123 -43.46 -23.39 26.26
C LEU A 123 -43.10 -22.74 24.90
N ILE A 124 -44.09 -22.34 24.10
CA ILE A 124 -43.89 -21.74 22.77
C ILE A 124 -43.14 -20.40 22.85
N HIS A 125 -43.36 -19.65 23.93
CA HIS A 125 -42.72 -18.34 24.16
C HIS A 125 -41.38 -18.43 24.91
N SER A 126 -41.01 -19.63 25.38
CA SER A 126 -39.73 -19.90 26.04
C SER A 126 -38.59 -19.96 25.04
N SER A 127 -37.36 -19.73 25.51
CA SER A 127 -36.19 -19.83 24.63
C SER A 127 -35.97 -21.28 24.15
N PRO A 128 -35.33 -21.53 22.99
CA PRO A 128 -35.09 -22.90 22.51
C PRO A 128 -34.33 -23.78 23.53
N SER A 129 -33.42 -23.20 24.32
CA SER A 129 -32.71 -23.93 25.37
C SER A 129 -33.61 -24.29 26.55
N GLU A 130 -34.55 -23.41 26.92
CA GLU A 130 -35.55 -23.65 27.95
C GLU A 130 -36.58 -24.70 27.49
N GLN A 131 -37.01 -24.64 26.22
CA GLN A 131 -37.85 -25.66 25.60
C GLN A 131 -37.20 -27.05 25.67
N VAL A 132 -35.92 -27.14 25.30
CA VAL A 132 -35.15 -28.40 25.36
C VAL A 132 -34.98 -28.87 26.80
N ALA A 133 -34.67 -27.98 27.74
CA ALA A 133 -34.51 -28.34 29.15
C ALA A 133 -35.80 -28.93 29.74
N TYR A 134 -36.95 -28.29 29.47
CA TYR A 134 -38.25 -28.80 29.92
C TYR A 134 -38.56 -30.18 29.34
N LEU A 135 -38.36 -30.37 28.03
CA LEU A 135 -38.60 -31.67 27.37
C LEU A 135 -37.66 -32.78 27.89
N LEU A 136 -36.42 -32.45 28.25
CA LEU A 136 -35.48 -33.40 28.84
C LEU A 136 -35.89 -33.81 30.26
N VAL A 137 -36.35 -32.86 31.08
CA VAL A 137 -36.86 -33.14 32.43
C VAL A 137 -38.13 -34.00 32.36
N GLU A 138 -39.06 -33.66 31.47
CA GLU A 138 -40.29 -34.45 31.28
C GLU A 138 -39.97 -35.87 30.81
N ARG A 139 -39.02 -36.03 29.87
CA ARG A 139 -38.54 -37.35 29.43
C ARG A 139 -37.92 -38.14 30.57
N ALA A 140 -37.15 -37.51 31.46
CA ALA A 140 -36.56 -38.18 32.61
C ALA A 140 -37.63 -38.65 33.60
N SER A 141 -38.62 -37.81 33.90
CA SER A 141 -39.77 -38.15 34.76
C SER A 141 -40.60 -39.32 34.18
N LEU A 142 -40.81 -39.36 32.87
CA LEU A 142 -41.50 -40.45 32.18
C LEU A 142 -40.70 -41.76 32.14
N LEU A 143 -39.36 -41.69 32.17
CA LEU A 143 -38.50 -42.87 32.26
C LEU A 143 -38.43 -43.41 33.68
N GLU A 144 -38.38 -42.53 34.69
CA GLU A 144 -38.38 -42.87 36.11
C GLU A 144 -39.72 -43.50 36.55
N THR A 145 -40.83 -43.10 35.93
CA THR A 145 -42.15 -43.73 36.15
C THR A 145 -42.36 -45.05 35.40
N ARG A 146 -41.43 -45.46 34.53
CA ARG A 146 -41.53 -46.72 33.76
C ARG A 146 -40.76 -47.88 34.38
N GLU A 147 -39.87 -47.61 35.33
CA GLU A 147 -39.25 -48.61 36.20
C GLU A 147 -40.11 -48.83 37.44
N ASP A 148 -41.21 -49.59 37.28
CA ASP A 148 -41.80 -50.51 38.28
C ASP A 148 -43.28 -50.78 37.98
N PRO A 149 -43.64 -52.03 37.63
CA PRO A 149 -44.96 -52.52 38.00
C PRO A 149 -44.88 -53.94 38.55
N VAL A 150 -44.21 -54.14 39.70
CA VAL A 150 -44.40 -55.38 40.48
C VAL A 150 -44.35 -55.07 41.98
N ASN A 151 -45.52 -55.21 42.61
CA ASN A 151 -45.81 -55.23 44.05
C ASN A 151 -45.90 -53.86 44.75
N LEU A 152 -47.11 -53.50 45.20
CA LEU A 152 -47.48 -53.64 46.61
C LEU A 152 -48.98 -53.39 46.83
N SER A 153 -49.57 -54.34 47.53
CA SER A 153 -50.90 -54.34 48.11
C SER A 153 -51.06 -53.29 49.21
N GLY A 154 -52.29 -52.78 49.36
CA GLY A 154 -52.93 -52.73 50.68
C GLY A 154 -52.70 -51.50 51.56
N ASP A 155 -53.80 -50.77 51.71
CA ASP A 155 -54.35 -50.29 52.98
C ASP A 155 -54.00 -48.90 53.54
N GLU A 156 -54.98 -48.41 54.30
CA GLU A 156 -55.43 -47.04 54.51
C GLU A 156 -54.62 -46.09 55.43
N HIS A 157 -54.96 -44.79 55.29
CA HIS A 157 -55.02 -43.73 56.32
C HIS A 157 -53.73 -43.20 57.00
N ARG A 158 -53.41 -41.91 56.77
CA ARG A 158 -53.67 -40.75 57.69
C ARG A 158 -52.64 -39.60 57.55
N ALA A 159 -53.17 -38.37 57.52
CA ALA A 159 -52.60 -37.07 57.95
C ALA A 159 -51.48 -36.35 57.15
N ARG A 160 -51.87 -35.20 56.57
CA ARG A 160 -51.11 -33.93 56.46
C ARG A 160 -50.86 -33.31 57.87
N PRO A 161 -50.15 -32.18 58.04
CA PRO A 161 -48.96 -31.59 57.39
C PRO A 161 -47.96 -31.00 58.47
N LEU A 162 -47.06 -30.07 58.08
CA LEU A 162 -46.34 -29.04 58.88
C LEU A 162 -44.81 -29.28 59.00
N VAL A 163 -43.96 -28.59 58.21
CA VAL A 163 -43.33 -27.25 58.40
C VAL A 163 -42.19 -27.23 59.44
N THR A 164 -41.20 -26.37 59.14
CA THR A 164 -40.01 -25.96 59.92
C THR A 164 -38.88 -26.98 59.94
N GLY A 165 -37.64 -26.69 59.51
CA GLY A 165 -36.95 -25.42 59.40
C GLY A 165 -35.65 -25.52 60.21
N ALA A 166 -34.58 -24.91 59.67
CA ALA A 166 -33.36 -24.49 60.35
C ALA A 166 -32.14 -25.45 60.41
N GLN A 167 -31.03 -24.85 59.97
CA GLN A 167 -29.64 -24.97 60.46
C GLN A 167 -28.76 -26.12 59.93
N GLY A 168 -27.74 -25.73 59.14
CA GLY A 168 -26.44 -26.42 59.11
C GLY A 168 -25.60 -26.05 60.34
N PRO A 169 -24.26 -26.00 60.27
CA PRO A 169 -23.30 -26.90 59.61
C PRO A 169 -22.21 -27.38 60.62
N ASN A 170 -21.56 -28.53 60.42
CA ASN A 170 -20.18 -28.78 60.92
C ASN A 170 -19.63 -30.13 60.40
N ILE A 171 -18.62 -30.16 59.53
CA ILE A 171 -17.15 -30.28 59.75
C ILE A 171 -16.69 -31.48 60.62
N HIS A 172 -15.68 -32.15 60.06
CA HIS A 172 -14.65 -33.04 60.63
C HIS A 172 -14.96 -34.56 60.58
N ALA A 173 -14.37 -35.27 59.61
CA ALA A 173 -12.98 -35.76 59.58
C ALA A 173 -12.83 -37.11 60.32
N ARG A 174 -12.50 -38.17 59.58
CA ARG A 174 -11.31 -39.00 59.80
C ARG A 174 -11.28 -40.23 58.88
N GLN A 175 -10.16 -40.34 58.17
CA GLN A 175 -9.26 -41.49 58.12
C GLN A 175 -9.70 -42.81 57.44
N SER A 176 -9.04 -43.02 56.30
CA SER A 176 -8.16 -44.17 56.03
C SER A 176 -8.81 -45.49 55.56
N PRO A 177 -7.99 -46.45 55.08
CA PRO A 177 -8.00 -46.90 53.69
C PRO A 177 -8.70 -48.26 53.56
N HIS A 178 -8.89 -48.79 52.35
CA HIS A 178 -8.53 -50.17 52.02
C HIS A 178 -8.83 -50.49 50.55
N LYS A 179 -7.88 -51.22 49.97
CA LYS A 179 -7.91 -51.90 48.67
C LYS A 179 -9.17 -52.73 48.49
N GLY A 180 -9.69 -52.75 47.26
CA GLY A 180 -10.67 -53.74 46.81
C GLY A 180 -10.97 -53.58 45.33
N ALA A 181 -10.22 -54.29 44.48
CA ALA A 181 -10.48 -54.37 43.05
C ALA A 181 -11.85 -55.05 42.76
N PRO A 182 -12.51 -54.73 41.63
CA PRO A 182 -13.87 -55.18 41.34
C PRO A 182 -13.92 -56.63 40.85
N ARG A 183 -14.93 -57.36 41.32
CA ARG A 183 -15.25 -58.73 40.91
C ARG A 183 -15.83 -58.78 39.49
N ASN A 184 -15.10 -59.45 38.60
CA ASN A 184 -15.51 -60.64 37.84
C ASN A 184 -16.95 -60.65 37.27
N GLY A 185 -17.16 -60.03 36.11
CA GLY A 185 -18.27 -60.34 35.20
C GLY A 185 -17.84 -61.46 34.24
N GLN A 186 -18.29 -62.69 34.47
CA GLN A 186 -18.04 -63.82 33.57
C GLN A 186 -19.00 -63.82 32.39
N SER A 187 -18.45 -64.05 31.18
CA SER A 187 -19.19 -64.09 29.92
C SER A 187 -19.99 -65.39 29.73
N PRO A 188 -21.05 -65.37 28.89
CA PRO A 188 -22.08 -66.43 28.81
C PRO A 188 -21.64 -67.77 28.17
N TRP A 189 -20.36 -67.97 27.87
CA TRP A 189 -19.88 -69.08 27.05
C TRP A 189 -19.58 -70.38 27.83
N LYS A 190 -19.77 -70.41 29.15
CA LYS A 190 -19.57 -71.60 30.00
C LYS A 190 -20.78 -72.53 30.13
N ARG A 191 -21.87 -72.26 29.42
CA ARG A 191 -23.15 -72.98 29.59
C ARG A 191 -23.37 -74.13 28.59
N LEU A 192 -22.44 -74.41 27.70
CA LEU A 192 -22.62 -75.41 26.63
C LEU A 192 -21.87 -76.73 26.81
N PHE A 193 -20.95 -76.85 27.78
CA PHE A 193 -20.20 -78.10 28.02
C PHE A 193 -20.07 -78.43 29.52
N GLY A 194 -21.20 -78.46 30.23
CA GLY A 194 -21.28 -78.91 31.61
C GLY A 194 -21.33 -80.44 31.72
N LEU A 195 -20.29 -81.02 32.32
CA LEU A 195 -20.13 -82.42 32.71
C LEU A 195 -21.41 -83.06 33.29
N HIS A 196 -21.74 -84.26 32.81
CA HIS A 196 -22.61 -85.20 33.53
C HIS A 196 -21.90 -85.64 34.83
N LYS A 197 -22.38 -85.13 35.97
CA LYS A 197 -22.09 -85.72 37.29
C LYS A 197 -22.95 -86.96 37.49
N ALA A 198 -22.27 -88.08 37.74
CA ALA A 198 -22.87 -89.34 38.16
C ALA A 198 -23.58 -89.18 39.51
N SER A 199 -24.88 -89.50 39.54
CA SER A 199 -25.65 -89.65 40.77
C SER A 199 -25.52 -91.08 41.28
N GLN A 200 -25.03 -91.20 42.50
CA GLN A 200 -25.01 -92.43 43.29
C GLN A 200 -26.46 -92.89 43.57
N SER A 201 -26.77 -94.14 43.28
CA SER A 201 -27.95 -94.85 43.78
C SER A 201 -27.55 -96.28 44.09
N LYS A 202 -27.68 -96.66 45.37
CA LYS A 202 -27.34 -97.97 45.92
C LYS A 202 -28.44 -98.98 45.55
N HIS A 203 -28.08 -100.11 44.95
CA HIS A 203 -28.82 -101.36 45.18
C HIS A 203 -27.89 -102.58 45.07
N THR A 204 -27.81 -103.26 46.20
CA THR A 204 -27.42 -104.64 46.54
C THR A 204 -26.90 -105.58 45.45
N PHE A 205 -25.69 -106.08 45.68
CA PHE A 205 -25.13 -107.30 45.07
C PHE A 205 -25.93 -108.55 45.45
N ILE A 206 -26.32 -109.35 44.45
CA ILE A 206 -26.32 -110.82 44.51
C ILE A 206 -25.81 -111.33 43.13
N PRO A 207 -24.80 -112.22 43.07
CA PRO A 207 -24.28 -112.76 41.82
C PRO A 207 -25.08 -113.99 41.40
N ALA A 208 -25.51 -114.02 40.14
CA ALA A 208 -25.98 -115.24 39.49
C ALA A 208 -25.36 -115.31 38.09
N GLU A 209 -24.32 -116.13 38.01
CA GLU A 209 -23.70 -116.57 36.78
C GLU A 209 -24.69 -117.31 35.89
N ALA A 210 -24.36 -117.24 34.60
CA ALA A 210 -24.81 -118.08 33.51
C ALA A 210 -26.22 -117.81 32.95
N ARG A 211 -26.20 -117.68 31.61
CA ARG A 211 -27.31 -117.59 30.64
C ARG A 211 -27.69 -116.15 30.32
N HIS A 212 -27.20 -115.65 29.19
CA HIS A 212 -27.98 -115.12 28.06
C HIS A 212 -27.05 -114.35 27.10
N LEU A 213 -26.24 -115.09 26.33
CA LEU A 213 -25.41 -114.60 25.22
C LEU A 213 -26.21 -113.94 24.08
N ALA A 214 -27.55 -113.95 24.13
CA ALA A 214 -28.42 -113.34 23.13
C ALA A 214 -28.77 -111.86 23.41
N GLY A 215 -28.69 -111.40 24.67
CA GLY A 215 -29.03 -110.01 25.04
C GLY A 215 -27.87 -109.01 24.88
N GLN A 216 -26.63 -109.49 25.04
CA GLN A 216 -25.40 -108.69 24.89
C GLN A 216 -25.21 -108.13 23.48
N ALA A 217 -25.56 -108.92 22.45
CA ALA A 217 -25.48 -108.48 21.06
C ALA A 217 -26.35 -107.24 20.80
N SER A 218 -27.59 -107.23 21.30
CA SER A 218 -28.51 -106.08 21.16
C SER A 218 -28.09 -104.83 21.97
N SER A 219 -27.30 -105.01 23.03
CA SER A 219 -26.76 -103.91 23.83
C SER A 219 -25.52 -103.31 23.18
N LEU A 220 -24.61 -104.16 22.69
CA LEU A 220 -23.43 -103.76 21.94
C LEU A 220 -23.82 -103.07 20.63
N GLU A 221 -24.84 -103.57 19.93
CA GLU A 221 -25.36 -102.94 18.71
C GLU A 221 -25.91 -101.53 18.98
N ARG A 222 -26.65 -101.33 20.08
CA ARG A 222 -27.11 -100.00 20.52
C ARG A 222 -25.96 -99.07 20.92
N GLU A 223 -24.87 -99.62 21.45
CA GLU A 223 -23.66 -98.88 21.80
C GLU A 223 -22.85 -98.50 20.54
N CYS A 224 -22.71 -99.42 19.58
CA CYS A 224 -22.14 -99.15 18.26
C CYS A 224 -22.92 -98.04 17.53
N SER A 225 -24.26 -98.09 17.49
CA SER A 225 -25.06 -97.03 16.87
C SER A 225 -25.02 -95.69 17.63
N ARG A 226 -24.64 -95.68 18.92
CA ARG A 226 -24.37 -94.43 19.66
C ARG A 226 -23.02 -93.86 19.25
N LEU A 227 -21.98 -94.69 19.24
CA LEU A 227 -20.64 -94.31 18.83
C LEU A 227 -20.58 -93.89 17.36
N GLU A 228 -21.32 -94.53 16.47
CA GLU A 228 -21.48 -94.13 15.06
C GLU A 228 -22.08 -92.73 14.95
N ARG A 229 -23.16 -92.43 15.69
CA ARG A 229 -23.74 -91.08 15.71
C ARG A 229 -22.81 -90.03 16.31
N ASP A 230 -22.05 -90.38 17.34
CA ASP A 230 -21.08 -89.47 17.95
C ASP A 230 -19.89 -89.22 17.01
N LEU A 231 -19.46 -90.25 16.25
CA LEU A 231 -18.44 -90.14 15.21
C LEU A 231 -18.93 -89.32 14.01
N GLU A 232 -20.18 -89.51 13.58
CA GLU A 232 -20.84 -88.72 12.54
C GLU A 232 -20.98 -87.26 12.97
N GLU A 233 -21.39 -87.01 14.21
CA GLU A 233 -21.48 -85.68 14.78
C GLU A 233 -20.11 -85.02 14.92
N GLY A 234 -19.09 -85.77 15.36
CA GLY A 234 -17.69 -85.33 15.38
C GLY A 234 -17.19 -84.98 13.98
N SER A 235 -17.52 -85.79 12.98
CA SER A 235 -17.18 -85.55 11.57
C SER A 235 -17.87 -84.32 11.01
N ARG A 236 -19.15 -84.10 11.35
CA ARG A 236 -19.89 -82.86 11.00
C ARG A 236 -19.24 -81.63 11.61
N ARG A 237 -18.89 -81.66 12.89
CA ARG A 237 -18.22 -80.54 13.57
C ARG A 237 -16.84 -80.25 12.99
N LEU A 238 -16.08 -81.29 12.68
CA LEU A 238 -14.78 -81.14 12.03
C LEU A 238 -14.93 -80.52 10.63
N ALA A 239 -15.91 -80.96 9.85
CA ALA A 239 -16.21 -80.38 8.54
C ALA A 239 -16.60 -78.90 8.64
N MET A 240 -17.44 -78.53 9.62
CA MET A 240 -17.78 -77.12 9.88
C MET A 240 -16.54 -76.29 10.28
N ALA A 241 -15.68 -76.83 11.15
CA ALA A 241 -14.44 -76.15 11.54
C ALA A 241 -13.51 -75.94 10.34
N HIS A 242 -13.34 -76.95 9.47
CA HIS A 242 -12.56 -76.80 8.24
C HIS A 242 -13.16 -75.79 7.27
N ASN A 243 -14.49 -75.72 7.17
CA ASN A 243 -15.16 -74.71 6.36
C ASN A 243 -14.96 -73.29 6.93
N GLU A 244 -15.00 -73.12 8.24
CA GLU A 244 -14.77 -71.83 8.89
C GLU A 244 -13.30 -71.40 8.79
N ILE A 245 -12.34 -72.32 8.96
CA ILE A 245 -10.92 -72.03 8.73
C ILE A 245 -10.70 -71.56 7.30
N ARG A 246 -11.32 -72.23 6.31
CA ARG A 246 -11.24 -71.81 4.90
C ARG A 246 -11.82 -70.41 4.70
N ARG A 247 -13.02 -70.15 5.23
CA ARG A 247 -13.69 -68.84 5.14
C ARG A 247 -12.82 -67.71 5.74
N LEU A 248 -12.23 -67.94 6.91
CA LEU A 248 -11.33 -66.97 7.56
C LEU A 248 -10.01 -66.79 6.79
N THR A 249 -9.51 -67.85 6.15
CA THR A 249 -8.33 -67.78 5.30
C THR A 249 -8.61 -66.93 4.07
N ASP A 250 -9.75 -67.16 3.40
CA ASP A 250 -10.18 -66.37 2.24
C ASP A 250 -10.40 -64.88 2.61
N GLU A 251 -10.98 -64.61 3.79
CA GLU A 251 -11.18 -63.25 4.31
C GLU A 251 -9.84 -62.56 4.62
N LEU A 252 -8.88 -63.27 5.21
CA LEU A 252 -7.52 -62.76 5.46
C LEU A 252 -6.77 -62.48 4.16
N GLU A 253 -6.86 -63.38 3.17
CA GLU A 253 -6.27 -63.18 1.86
C GLU A 253 -6.90 -61.99 1.13
N SER A 254 -8.22 -61.80 1.24
CA SER A 254 -8.91 -60.63 0.71
C SER A 254 -8.44 -59.33 1.37
N ALA A 255 -8.26 -59.32 2.70
CA ALA A 255 -7.72 -58.18 3.44
C ALA A 255 -6.27 -57.86 3.07
N HIS A 256 -5.43 -58.88 2.85
CA HIS A 256 -4.06 -58.68 2.38
C HIS A 256 -4.02 -58.16 0.94
N LEU A 257 -4.92 -58.62 0.06
CA LEU A 257 -5.00 -58.15 -1.31
C LEU A 257 -5.42 -56.68 -1.37
N THR A 258 -6.40 -56.27 -0.55
CA THR A 258 -6.79 -54.85 -0.45
C THR A 258 -5.65 -54.01 0.12
N GLN A 259 -4.99 -54.44 1.19
CA GLN A 259 -3.81 -53.75 1.73
C GLN A 259 -2.75 -53.55 0.64
N ARG A 260 -2.39 -54.61 -0.09
CA ARG A 260 -1.38 -54.56 -1.16
C ARG A 260 -1.78 -53.63 -2.32
N THR A 261 -3.08 -53.45 -2.53
CA THR A 261 -3.60 -52.55 -3.57
C THR A 261 -3.42 -51.08 -3.17
N TYR A 262 -3.64 -50.73 -1.90
CA TYR A 262 -3.54 -49.35 -1.40
C TYR A 262 -2.14 -48.95 -0.89
N GLU A 263 -1.27 -49.91 -0.61
CA GLU A 263 0.10 -49.66 -0.15
C GLU A 263 0.96 -48.77 -1.07
N PRO A 264 0.93 -48.88 -2.42
CA PRO A 264 1.68 -47.96 -3.28
C PRO A 264 1.18 -46.51 -3.19
N GLU A 265 -0.13 -46.29 -3.12
CA GLU A 265 -0.75 -44.96 -3.01
C GLU A 265 -0.36 -44.32 -1.66
N LEU A 266 -0.35 -45.11 -0.58
CA LEU A 266 0.13 -44.66 0.73
C LEU A 266 1.62 -44.29 0.69
N GLN A 267 2.44 -45.07 -0.02
CA GLN A 267 3.88 -44.80 -0.14
C GLN A 267 4.15 -43.56 -1.00
N GLU A 268 3.37 -43.33 -2.05
CA GLU A 268 3.43 -42.12 -2.88
C GLU A 268 3.04 -40.88 -2.08
N ALA A 269 1.93 -40.94 -1.35
CA ALA A 269 1.51 -39.87 -0.44
C ALA A 269 2.57 -39.57 0.64
N GLN A 270 3.25 -40.59 1.18
CA GLN A 270 4.37 -40.39 2.12
C GLN A 270 5.55 -39.65 1.48
N GLN A 271 5.91 -39.98 0.24
CA GLN A 271 6.97 -39.29 -0.49
C GLN A 271 6.60 -37.85 -0.80
N GLU A 272 5.35 -37.57 -1.18
CA GLU A 272 4.85 -36.22 -1.41
C GLU A 272 4.92 -35.38 -0.12
N VAL A 273 4.50 -35.94 1.02
CA VAL A 273 4.62 -35.27 2.32
C VAL A 273 6.08 -34.95 2.65
N GLU A 274 7.02 -35.86 2.38
CA GLU A 274 8.44 -35.58 2.56
C GLU A 274 8.93 -34.46 1.64
N GLN A 275 8.55 -34.46 0.36
CA GLN A 275 8.91 -33.39 -0.58
C GLN A 275 8.36 -32.03 -0.14
N LEU A 276 7.08 -31.99 0.28
CA LEU A 276 6.46 -30.79 0.81
C LEU A 276 7.16 -30.29 2.08
N ARG A 277 7.59 -31.19 2.98
CA ARG A 277 8.40 -30.81 4.15
C ARG A 277 9.72 -30.15 3.75
N HIS A 278 10.40 -30.65 2.73
CA HIS A 278 11.63 -30.04 2.23
C HIS A 278 11.39 -28.67 1.60
N GLU A 279 10.30 -28.50 0.82
CA GLU A 279 9.98 -27.21 0.21
C GLU A 279 9.55 -26.19 1.26
N VAL A 280 8.77 -26.58 2.28
CA VAL A 280 8.41 -25.72 3.42
C VAL A 280 9.67 -25.25 4.16
N GLU A 281 10.64 -26.13 4.41
CA GLU A 281 11.89 -25.75 5.06
C GLU A 281 12.73 -24.80 4.19
N LYS A 282 12.71 -24.97 2.87
CA LYS A 282 13.34 -24.06 1.91
C LYS A 282 12.66 -22.69 1.90
N LEU A 283 11.34 -22.64 1.84
CA LEU A 283 10.55 -21.40 1.92
C LEU A 283 10.79 -20.68 3.25
N LYS A 284 10.81 -21.39 4.37
CA LYS A 284 11.11 -20.83 5.69
C LYS A 284 12.49 -20.16 5.74
N LYS A 285 13.50 -20.74 5.08
CA LYS A 285 14.84 -20.12 4.98
C LYS A 285 14.82 -18.83 4.15
N TYR A 286 14.08 -18.80 3.05
CA TYR A 286 13.90 -17.60 2.24
C TYR A 286 13.14 -16.51 3.00
N GLU A 287 12.02 -16.84 3.61
CA GLU A 287 11.23 -15.91 4.43
C GLU A 287 12.07 -15.33 5.58
N MET A 288 12.85 -16.16 6.27
CA MET A 288 13.74 -15.68 7.34
C MET A 288 14.86 -14.76 6.81
N MET A 289 15.32 -14.98 5.58
CA MET A 289 16.31 -14.10 4.94
C MET A 289 15.69 -12.75 4.57
N GLU A 290 14.51 -12.75 3.95
CA GLU A 290 13.80 -11.52 3.61
C GLU A 290 13.39 -10.73 4.86
N LEU A 291 12.93 -11.41 5.91
CA LEU A 291 12.65 -10.79 7.19
C LEU A 291 13.89 -10.13 7.81
N ARG A 292 15.07 -10.77 7.69
CA ARG A 292 16.35 -10.16 8.13
C ARG A 292 16.68 -8.91 7.33
N LYS A 293 16.57 -8.95 6.00
CA LYS A 293 16.81 -7.78 5.15
C LYS A 293 15.85 -6.63 5.47
N ALA A 294 14.57 -6.93 5.67
CA ALA A 294 13.56 -5.95 6.05
C ALA A 294 13.89 -5.31 7.40
N LYS A 295 14.31 -6.11 8.39
CA LYS A 295 14.75 -5.63 9.69
C LYS A 295 15.95 -4.70 9.58
N GLU A 296 16.98 -5.08 8.83
CA GLU A 296 18.18 -4.24 8.62
C GLU A 296 17.86 -2.91 7.92
N LEU A 297 16.94 -2.92 6.95
CA LEU A 297 16.46 -1.70 6.32
C LEU A 297 15.70 -0.80 7.29
N ASN A 298 14.86 -1.39 8.14
CA ASN A 298 14.13 -0.66 9.17
C ASN A 298 15.10 -0.03 10.20
N ASP A 299 16.08 -0.80 10.68
CA ASP A 299 17.12 -0.30 11.60
C ASP A 299 17.91 0.87 10.98
N ARG A 300 18.18 0.82 9.66
CA ARG A 300 18.83 1.91 8.92
C ARG A 300 17.95 3.15 8.84
N LEU A 301 16.66 2.98 8.55
CA LEU A 301 15.70 4.10 8.52
C LEU A 301 15.54 4.72 9.91
N ASP A 302 15.51 3.93 10.97
CA ASP A 302 15.46 4.43 12.35
C ASP A 302 16.69 5.26 12.72
N LEU A 303 17.88 4.85 12.27
CA LEU A 303 19.11 5.63 12.41
C LEU A 303 19.01 6.97 11.67
N GLU A 304 18.49 6.96 10.44
CA GLU A 304 18.31 8.16 9.63
C GLU A 304 17.27 9.11 10.24
N ILE A 305 16.12 8.59 10.68
CA ILE A 305 15.10 9.36 11.41
C ILE A 305 15.71 10.00 12.66
N ARG A 306 16.54 9.27 13.41
CA ARG A 306 17.22 9.82 14.59
C ARG A 306 18.20 10.93 14.22
N ALA A 307 18.97 10.75 13.15
CA ALA A 307 19.90 11.76 12.64
C ALA A 307 19.17 13.02 12.15
N LEU A 308 18.07 12.86 11.41
CA LEU A 308 17.21 13.96 10.96
C LEU A 308 16.59 14.70 12.14
N ARG A 309 16.04 13.97 13.13
CA ARG A 309 15.53 14.57 14.38
C ARG A 309 16.61 15.36 15.13
N ASN A 310 17.83 14.84 15.20
CA ASN A 310 18.97 15.57 15.78
C ASN A 310 19.27 16.84 14.98
N ARG A 311 19.30 16.77 13.64
CA ARG A 311 19.58 17.93 12.79
C ARG A 311 18.50 19.00 12.93
N VAL A 312 17.23 18.63 12.98
CA VAL A 312 16.12 19.55 13.24
C VAL A 312 16.31 20.25 14.58
N ARG A 313 16.61 19.52 15.67
CA ARG A 313 16.90 20.13 16.97
C ARG A 313 18.07 21.11 16.92
N SER A 314 19.15 20.79 16.20
CA SER A 314 20.28 21.71 16.03
C SER A 314 19.88 22.96 15.25
N LEU A 315 19.13 22.81 14.16
CA LEU A 315 18.62 23.94 13.39
C LEU A 315 17.65 24.81 14.19
N ASP A 316 16.81 24.21 15.02
CA ASP A 316 15.92 24.95 15.93
C ASP A 316 16.72 25.72 16.98
N ALA A 317 17.80 25.15 17.52
CA ALA A 317 18.70 25.86 18.43
C ALA A 317 19.43 27.03 17.74
N GLU A 318 19.94 26.82 16.51
CA GLU A 318 20.53 27.89 15.69
C GLU A 318 19.51 29.00 15.40
N LYS A 319 18.27 28.63 15.01
CA LYS A 319 17.17 29.57 14.77
C LYS A 319 16.84 30.38 16.03
N ASN A 320 16.73 29.74 17.18
CA ASN A 320 16.43 30.43 18.44
C ASN A 320 17.55 31.39 18.83
N SER A 321 18.81 30.99 18.66
CA SER A 321 19.96 31.88 18.89
C SER A 321 19.95 33.09 17.95
N LEU A 322 19.69 32.87 16.65
CA LEU A 322 19.55 33.97 15.70
C LEU A 322 18.38 34.89 16.07
N GLN A 323 17.23 34.32 16.47
CA GLN A 323 16.09 35.09 16.94
C GLN A 323 16.44 35.99 18.13
N GLU A 324 17.20 35.48 19.11
CA GLU A 324 17.70 36.27 20.24
C GLU A 324 18.60 37.42 19.79
N THR A 325 19.52 37.17 18.83
CA THR A 325 20.39 38.23 18.28
C THR A 325 19.60 39.30 17.52
N VAL A 326 18.56 38.91 16.78
CA VAL A 326 17.67 39.85 16.08
C VAL A 326 16.92 40.72 17.09
N VAL A 327 16.39 40.13 18.15
CA VAL A 327 15.72 40.89 19.23
C VAL A 327 16.69 41.84 19.91
N PHE A 328 17.93 41.43 20.14
CA PHE A 328 18.97 42.31 20.70
C PHE A 328 19.26 43.50 19.77
N LEU A 329 19.47 43.24 18.48
CA LEU A 329 19.73 44.28 17.49
C LEU A 329 18.52 45.22 17.32
N GLN A 330 17.29 44.72 17.37
CA GLN A 330 16.09 45.56 17.34
C GLN A 330 16.07 46.54 18.50
N LYS A 331 16.35 46.08 19.73
CA LYS A 331 16.44 46.97 20.91
C LYS A 331 17.54 48.01 20.75
N GLU A 332 18.67 47.63 20.15
CA GLU A 332 19.76 48.57 19.91
C GLU A 332 19.42 49.61 18.84
N VAL A 333 18.70 49.21 17.78
CA VAL A 333 18.16 50.13 16.77
C VAL A 333 17.17 51.11 17.41
N GLU A 334 16.20 50.63 18.20
CA GLU A 334 15.24 51.50 18.91
C GLU A 334 15.95 52.51 19.84
N ARG A 335 17.03 52.08 20.51
CA ARG A 335 17.86 52.94 21.36
C ARG A 335 18.57 54.02 20.53
N LEU A 336 19.15 53.64 19.39
CA LEU A 336 19.85 54.57 18.50
C LEU A 336 18.88 55.55 17.81
N GLU A 337 17.71 55.10 17.40
CA GLU A 337 16.64 55.95 16.85
C GLU A 337 16.18 56.99 17.87
N SER A 338 15.97 56.58 19.12
CA SER A 338 15.63 57.49 20.22
C SER A 338 16.71 58.55 20.44
N ALA A 339 17.99 58.14 20.42
CA ALA A 339 19.12 59.06 20.56
C ALA A 339 19.23 60.03 19.37
N LEU A 340 19.00 59.56 18.14
CA LEU A 340 18.98 60.40 16.95
C LEU A 340 17.84 61.43 17.00
N GLN A 341 16.66 61.02 17.44
CA GLN A 341 15.51 61.91 17.59
C GLN A 341 15.79 62.99 18.65
N GLU A 342 16.43 62.63 19.76
CA GLU A 342 16.87 63.59 20.78
C GLU A 342 17.91 64.58 20.22
N GLN A 343 18.91 64.11 19.47
CA GLN A 343 19.89 64.97 18.80
C GLN A 343 19.21 65.91 17.78
N GLN A 344 18.22 65.42 17.03
CA GLN A 344 17.50 66.24 16.06
C GLN A 344 16.66 67.34 16.75
N GLN A 345 16.02 67.02 17.89
CA GLN A 345 15.34 68.04 18.70
C GLN A 345 16.31 69.10 19.25
N GLN A 346 17.49 68.69 19.70
CA GLN A 346 18.54 69.62 20.16
C GLN A 346 19.00 70.53 19.02
N LEU A 347 19.22 69.99 17.82
CA LEU A 347 19.68 70.77 16.66
C LEU A 347 18.62 71.79 16.20
N LEU A 348 17.34 71.42 16.21
CA LEU A 348 16.23 72.35 15.96
C LEU A 348 16.17 73.47 17.01
N ALA A 349 16.40 73.16 18.28
CA ALA A 349 16.45 74.16 19.35
C ALA A 349 17.62 75.14 19.15
N VAL A 350 18.81 74.64 18.79
CA VAL A 350 19.98 75.47 18.47
C VAL A 350 19.72 76.34 17.24
N GLN A 351 19.11 75.80 16.19
CA GLN A 351 18.75 76.57 14.99
C GLN A 351 17.74 77.68 15.31
N ALA A 352 16.73 77.40 16.14
CA ALA A 352 15.76 78.40 16.58
C ALA A 352 16.44 79.53 17.38
N GLN A 353 17.41 79.20 18.24
CA GLN A 353 18.19 80.17 18.98
C GLN A 353 19.10 81.01 18.06
N ALA A 354 19.75 80.40 17.08
CA ALA A 354 20.56 81.09 16.08
C ALA A 354 19.72 82.04 15.21
N ASN A 355 18.53 81.61 14.77
CA ASN A 355 17.60 82.46 14.04
C ASN A 355 17.15 83.67 14.87
N LYS A 356 16.83 83.47 16.16
CA LYS A 356 16.48 84.56 17.07
C LYS A 356 17.64 85.54 17.27
N ALA A 357 18.87 85.04 17.38
CA ALA A 357 20.07 85.88 17.48
C ALA A 357 20.31 86.68 16.18
N ASN A 358 20.08 86.08 15.02
CA ASN A 358 20.22 86.73 13.72
C ASN A 358 19.17 87.84 13.53
N GLU A 359 17.92 87.62 13.91
CA GLU A 359 16.88 88.66 13.87
C GLU A 359 17.20 89.83 14.82
N LEU A 360 17.75 89.55 16.01
CA LEU A 360 18.26 90.59 16.92
C LEU A 360 19.47 91.34 16.35
N ALA A 361 20.35 90.66 15.60
CA ALA A 361 21.46 91.30 14.92
C ALA A 361 20.97 92.21 13.79
N LYS A 362 20.00 91.76 12.98
CA LYS A 362 19.37 92.57 11.94
C LYS A 362 18.71 93.82 12.52
N SER A 363 17.92 93.69 13.59
CA SER A 363 17.28 94.86 14.23
C SER A 363 18.32 95.87 14.72
N ARG A 364 19.41 95.41 15.36
CA ARG A 364 20.53 96.26 15.77
C ARG A 364 21.23 96.93 14.59
N THR A 365 21.44 96.24 13.47
CA THR A 365 22.03 96.86 12.27
C THR A 365 21.12 97.94 11.67
N THR A 366 19.79 97.73 11.68
CA THR A 366 18.85 98.76 11.22
C THR A 366 18.85 99.98 12.12
N GLU A 367 18.91 99.79 13.45
CA GLU A 367 19.05 100.87 14.43
C GLU A 367 20.37 101.63 14.21
N LEU A 368 21.49 100.92 14.04
CA LEU A 368 22.80 101.52 13.78
C LEU A 368 22.78 102.34 12.48
N ASN A 369 22.21 101.80 11.40
CA ASN A 369 22.11 102.50 10.12
C ASN A 369 21.27 103.78 10.23
N GLN A 370 20.15 103.74 10.97
CA GLN A 370 19.33 104.93 11.24
C GLN A 370 20.12 105.99 12.02
N THR A 371 20.89 105.59 13.04
CA THR A 371 21.74 106.51 13.79
C THR A 371 22.85 107.12 12.93
N ASN A 372 23.50 106.31 12.08
CA ASN A 372 24.51 106.79 11.13
C ASN A 372 23.95 107.77 10.13
N GLU A 373 22.75 107.53 9.60
CA GLU A 373 22.06 108.45 8.68
C GLU A 373 21.69 109.77 9.37
N MET A 374 21.25 109.72 10.63
CA MET A 374 21.04 110.92 11.46
C MET A 374 22.36 111.71 11.65
N CYS A 375 23.46 111.04 12.00
CA CYS A 375 24.78 111.67 12.11
C CYS A 375 25.24 112.31 10.79
N ARG A 376 25.05 111.62 9.66
CA ARG A 376 25.35 112.14 8.32
C ARG A 376 24.54 113.38 7.99
N ASN A 377 23.25 113.38 8.30
CA ASN A 377 22.37 114.54 8.07
C ASN A 377 22.75 115.74 8.94
N LEU A 378 23.12 115.51 10.21
CA LEU A 378 23.64 116.55 11.10
C LEU A 378 24.97 117.12 10.58
N HIS A 379 25.89 116.26 10.13
CA HIS A 379 27.15 116.67 9.53
C HIS A 379 26.94 117.54 8.28
N ASN A 380 26.03 117.15 7.40
CA ASN A 380 25.68 117.92 6.20
C ASN A 380 25.09 119.30 6.55
N LYS A 381 24.24 119.38 7.58
CA LYS A 381 23.72 120.67 8.08
C LYS A 381 24.84 121.57 8.61
N LEU A 382 25.76 121.01 9.40
CA LEU A 382 26.91 121.75 9.94
C LEU A 382 27.82 122.28 8.82
N SER A 383 28.08 121.46 7.79
CA SER A 383 28.84 121.85 6.60
C SER A 383 28.15 122.98 5.82
N ALA A 384 26.82 122.91 5.65
CA ALA A 384 26.06 123.97 5.00
C ALA A 384 26.11 125.30 5.76
N GLN A 385 26.01 125.24 7.09
CA GLN A 385 26.16 126.41 7.95
C GLN A 385 27.55 127.03 7.85
N THR A 386 28.59 126.20 7.76
CA THR A 386 29.98 126.65 7.57
C THR A 386 30.15 127.38 6.23
N ARG A 387 29.54 126.88 5.15
CA ARG A 387 29.56 127.53 3.82
C ARG A 387 28.85 128.89 3.81
N SER A 388 27.68 128.99 4.43
CA SER A 388 26.94 130.26 4.51
C SER A 388 27.70 131.33 5.31
N LEU A 389 28.44 130.94 6.35
CA LEU A 389 29.29 131.87 7.10
C LEU A 389 30.44 132.42 6.25
N LEU A 390 31.10 131.57 5.44
CA LEU A 390 32.14 132.00 4.50
C LEU A 390 31.62 132.94 3.41
N GLU A 391 30.39 132.71 2.94
CA GLU A 391 29.74 133.56 1.94
C GLU A 391 29.39 134.94 2.53
N ASN A 392 28.88 134.99 3.76
CA ASN A 392 28.67 136.24 4.51
C ASN A 392 29.98 137.00 4.79
N GLU A 393 31.08 136.30 5.09
CA GLU A 393 32.41 136.92 5.24
C GLU A 393 32.87 137.59 3.93
N SER A 394 32.56 136.99 2.77
CA SER A 394 32.89 137.57 1.46
C SER A 394 32.05 138.81 1.12
N GLU A 395 30.77 138.87 1.53
CA GLU A 395 29.92 140.06 1.36
C GLU A 395 30.34 141.23 2.26
N ILE A 396 30.80 140.95 3.49
CA ILE A 396 31.39 141.96 4.38
C ILE A 396 32.65 142.57 3.75
N HIS A 397 33.45 141.73 3.08
CA HIS A 397 34.67 142.18 2.41
C HIS A 397 34.37 143.10 1.21
N SER A 398 33.27 142.85 0.49
CA SER A 398 32.84 143.68 -0.66
C SER A 398 32.22 145.03 -0.24
N LEU A 399 31.56 145.11 0.91
CA LEU A 399 30.99 146.37 1.43
C LEU A 399 32.05 147.28 2.08
N LYS A 400 33.17 146.70 2.54
CA LYS A 400 34.30 147.46 3.09
C LYS A 400 35.07 148.25 2.01
N GLU A 401 35.15 147.71 0.79
CA GLU A 401 35.84 148.33 -0.34
C GLU A 401 35.10 149.55 -0.93
N GLN A 402 33.78 149.67 -0.71
CA GLN A 402 33.00 150.82 -1.16
C GLN A 402 33.04 152.03 -0.20
N LEU A 403 33.42 151.84 1.07
CA LEU A 403 33.50 152.91 2.08
C LEU A 403 34.84 153.68 2.02
N ASP A 404 35.91 153.03 1.54
CA ASP A 404 37.26 153.62 1.45
C ASP A 404 37.41 154.67 0.32
N ASN A 405 36.43 154.79 -0.59
CA ASN A 405 36.49 155.69 -1.74
C ASN A 405 35.92 157.11 -1.49
N SER A 406 35.34 157.40 -0.32
CA SER A 406 34.76 158.73 -0.03
C SER A 406 35.54 159.55 1.03
N HIS A 407 36.65 159.03 1.56
CA HIS A 407 37.36 159.64 2.70
C HIS A 407 38.77 160.16 2.42
N LYS A 408 39.25 160.14 1.17
CA LYS A 408 40.64 160.52 0.83
C LYS A 408 40.85 161.94 0.28
N ASP A 409 39.81 162.74 0.08
CA ASP A 409 39.96 164.12 -0.43
C ASP A 409 40.03 165.21 0.65
N PHE A 410 40.11 164.86 1.95
CA PHE A 410 40.08 165.85 3.03
C PHE A 410 41.36 166.04 3.83
N ASP A 411 42.36 165.16 3.76
CA ASP A 411 43.56 165.27 4.63
C ASP A 411 44.88 165.11 3.87
N ASP A 412 45.00 165.85 2.77
CA ASP A 412 46.24 166.07 2.02
C ASP A 412 47.14 167.14 2.66
N LEU A 413 47.15 167.32 4.00
CA LEU A 413 47.90 168.45 4.61
C LEU A 413 48.61 168.19 5.95
N ILE A 414 48.71 166.94 6.39
CA ILE A 414 49.71 166.55 7.40
C ILE A 414 50.66 165.57 6.70
N ALA A 415 51.48 166.09 5.81
CA ALA A 415 52.77 166.60 6.25
C ALA A 415 53.46 165.59 7.16
N THR A 416 54.46 164.96 6.54
CA THR A 416 55.76 164.79 7.17
C THR A 416 55.89 163.55 8.03
N ILE A 417 57.11 163.01 8.01
CA ILE A 417 57.62 161.91 8.83
C ILE A 417 57.39 160.56 8.12
N CYS A 418 58.31 160.17 7.23
CA CYS A 418 59.43 159.29 7.60
C CYS A 418 58.89 157.94 8.13
N THR A 419 59.16 156.76 7.57
CA THR A 419 60.45 156.23 7.12
C THR A 419 60.25 154.98 6.26
N LYS A 420 61.21 154.75 5.37
CA LYS A 420 61.62 153.44 4.86
C LYS A 420 61.96 152.47 6.02
N GLU A 421 62.45 151.27 5.68
CA GLU A 421 63.11 150.29 6.56
C GLU A 421 62.15 149.25 7.18
N SER A 422 62.28 147.94 6.98
CA SER A 422 63.20 147.18 6.14
C SER A 422 62.69 145.75 5.99
N ASN A 423 63.12 145.15 4.89
CA ASN A 423 63.10 143.72 4.64
C ASN A 423 63.82 142.95 5.75
N PHE A 424 63.48 141.67 5.90
CA PHE A 424 64.33 140.49 5.69
C PHE A 424 63.38 139.28 5.83
N GLN A 425 63.03 138.50 4.81
CA GLN A 425 63.82 137.72 3.85
C GLN A 425 64.54 136.50 4.47
N ASP A 426 64.38 135.39 3.74
CA ASP A 426 65.13 134.12 3.73
C ASP A 426 64.63 133.00 4.69
N GLN A 427 64.50 131.72 4.31
CA GLN A 427 64.87 131.00 3.10
C GLN A 427 64.35 129.53 3.15
N LYS A 428 64.17 128.94 1.95
CA LYS A 428 64.12 127.51 1.54
C LYS A 428 62.83 126.68 1.74
N GLN A 429 62.46 125.70 0.89
CA GLN A 429 62.59 125.39 -0.55
C GLN A 429 61.93 123.99 -0.80
N LYS A 430 61.15 123.88 -1.89
CA LYS A 430 60.84 122.70 -2.75
C LYS A 430 60.00 121.49 -2.27
N ASP A 431 58.82 121.39 -2.90
CA ASP A 431 58.36 120.39 -3.88
C ASP A 431 58.43 118.86 -3.64
N LEU A 432 57.22 118.29 -3.68
CA LEU A 432 56.72 117.16 -4.50
C LEU A 432 57.05 115.68 -4.14
N GLN A 433 55.95 114.91 -4.08
CA GLN A 433 55.74 113.46 -4.26
C GLN A 433 55.96 112.51 -3.06
N HIS A 434 54.92 111.79 -2.61
CA HIS A 434 54.55 110.44 -3.07
C HIS A 434 53.45 109.84 -2.16
N CYS A 435 52.54 109.09 -2.78
CA CYS A 435 51.48 108.28 -2.18
C CYS A 435 51.91 106.82 -2.21
N GLU A 436 51.80 106.06 -1.12
CA GLU A 436 51.66 104.60 -1.18
C GLU A 436 51.30 104.03 0.21
N ASN A 437 50.28 103.15 0.24
CA ASN A 437 50.37 101.82 0.86
C ASN A 437 48.98 101.14 0.87
N SER A 438 48.83 100.09 0.08
CA SER A 438 47.94 98.97 0.41
C SER A 438 48.46 97.73 -0.29
N HIS A 439 48.56 96.65 0.47
CA HIS A 439 49.12 95.38 0.05
C HIS A 439 48.16 94.23 0.32
N ARG A 440 47.93 93.45 -0.75
CA ARG A 440 47.63 92.01 -0.89
C ARG A 440 46.46 91.37 -0.14
N GLN A 441 45.60 90.69 -0.91
CA GLN A 441 45.68 89.22 -1.12
C GLN A 441 44.74 88.74 -2.26
N LEU A 442 44.95 87.49 -2.73
CA LEU A 442 44.33 86.70 -3.83
C LEU A 442 45.05 86.80 -5.19
N GLU A 443 45.19 85.77 -6.03
CA GLU A 443 45.23 84.30 -5.90
C GLU A 443 45.68 83.74 -7.29
N ALA A 444 46.37 82.59 -7.28
CA ALA A 444 46.49 81.53 -8.31
C ALA A 444 46.78 81.82 -9.81
N SER A 445 47.82 81.15 -10.36
CA SER A 445 47.70 80.08 -11.42
C SER A 445 48.80 80.07 -12.51
N PHE A 446 49.54 78.95 -12.54
CA PHE A 446 50.06 78.15 -13.68
C PHE A 446 50.90 78.71 -14.85
N ALA A 447 52.03 77.99 -15.06
CA ALA A 447 52.61 77.50 -16.33
C ALA A 447 53.11 78.58 -17.33
N THR A 448 54.27 78.51 -17.97
CA THR A 448 55.13 77.45 -18.53
C THR A 448 56.46 78.12 -18.84
N GLU A 449 57.62 77.47 -18.65
CA GLU A 449 58.75 77.80 -19.53
C GLU A 449 59.78 76.67 -19.63
N ASN A 450 60.00 76.29 -20.88
CA ASN A 450 60.96 75.33 -21.39
C ASN A 450 61.22 75.87 -22.81
N LYS A 451 62.35 76.48 -23.13
CA LYS A 451 63.61 75.89 -23.62
C LYS A 451 64.48 77.06 -24.08
N GLU A 452 65.80 76.95 -24.03
CA GLU A 452 66.68 76.90 -25.23
C GLU A 452 68.17 76.78 -24.83
N LEU A 453 68.93 76.08 -25.67
CA LEU A 453 70.28 75.55 -25.47
C LEU A 453 71.36 76.47 -26.07
N GLN A 454 72.60 76.32 -25.59
CA GLN A 454 73.78 75.82 -26.35
C GLN A 454 75.09 76.66 -26.32
N THR A 455 76.13 76.01 -25.79
CA THR A 455 77.58 76.01 -26.15
C THR A 455 78.51 77.22 -25.90
N GLN A 456 79.60 76.97 -25.17
CA GLN A 456 80.99 76.97 -25.70
C GLN A 456 81.97 76.21 -24.78
N LEU A 457 83.09 75.77 -25.37
CA LEU A 457 84.00 74.68 -24.99
C LEU A 457 85.41 75.21 -24.63
N SER A 458 86.08 74.51 -23.70
CA SER A 458 87.53 74.16 -23.68
C SER A 458 88.61 75.08 -23.06
N SER A 459 89.67 74.37 -22.63
CA SER A 459 91.03 74.76 -22.18
C SER A 459 91.16 75.04 -20.67
N GLU A 460 92.20 74.61 -19.93
CA GLU A 460 93.43 73.88 -20.24
C GLU A 460 93.99 73.35 -18.91
N ASN A 461 94.85 72.33 -19.00
CA ASN A 461 95.64 71.78 -17.90
C ASN A 461 96.33 72.86 -17.04
N THR A 462 96.34 72.70 -15.72
CA THR A 462 97.58 72.89 -14.94
C THR A 462 97.51 72.16 -13.59
N LEU A 463 98.57 71.40 -13.35
CA LEU A 463 98.90 70.66 -12.15
C LEU A 463 99.12 71.60 -10.96
N CYS A 464 98.98 71.04 -9.75
CA CYS A 464 99.72 71.34 -8.51
C CYS A 464 98.97 72.11 -7.38
N LYS A 465 98.57 71.28 -6.41
CA LYS A 465 98.80 71.39 -4.95
C LYS A 465 97.73 72.04 -4.05
N GLU A 466 97.26 71.15 -3.17
CA GLU A 466 96.69 71.36 -1.85
C GLU A 466 95.31 72.03 -1.80
N CYS A 467 94.27 71.21 -1.92
CA CYS A 467 92.93 71.55 -1.43
C CYS A 467 92.28 70.37 -0.68
N PRO A 468 91.46 70.63 0.36
CA PRO A 468 90.79 69.60 1.19
C PRO A 468 89.75 68.71 0.46
N ASP A 469 89.42 69.02 -0.80
CA ASP A 469 88.32 68.41 -1.57
C ASP A 469 88.46 66.91 -1.89
N TYR A 470 89.68 66.35 -1.86
CA TYR A 470 89.88 64.93 -2.17
C TYR A 470 89.36 64.02 -1.05
N HIS A 471 89.45 64.46 0.20
CA HIS A 471 88.92 63.69 1.33
C HIS A 471 87.38 63.67 1.31
N GLU A 472 86.76 64.76 0.89
CA GLU A 472 85.31 64.90 0.80
C GLU A 472 84.73 64.11 -0.40
N ALA A 473 85.40 64.15 -1.56
CA ALA A 473 85.03 63.32 -2.72
C ALA A 473 85.15 61.81 -2.45
N VAL A 474 86.21 61.38 -1.76
CA VAL A 474 86.39 59.96 -1.37
C VAL A 474 85.35 59.53 -0.33
N LYS A 475 85.02 60.40 0.63
CA LYS A 475 83.99 60.15 1.65
C LYS A 475 82.59 60.06 1.03
N ASN A 476 82.28 60.89 0.04
CA ASN A 476 81.04 60.82 -0.73
C ASN A 476 80.97 59.58 -1.62
N LEU A 477 82.10 59.12 -2.19
CA LEU A 477 82.16 57.88 -2.97
C LEU A 477 81.93 56.64 -2.10
N LEU A 478 82.50 56.61 -0.90
CA LEU A 478 82.25 55.56 0.10
C LEU A 478 80.80 55.57 0.59
N ALA A 479 80.24 56.75 0.90
CA ALA A 479 78.85 56.88 1.30
C ALA A 479 77.88 56.40 0.19
N THR A 480 78.13 56.78 -1.07
CA THR A 480 77.33 56.30 -2.20
C THR A 480 77.51 54.80 -2.47
N GLN A 481 78.66 54.22 -2.15
CA GLN A 481 78.87 52.78 -2.21
C GLN A 481 78.13 52.03 -1.09
N ASP A 482 78.15 52.54 0.14
CA ASP A 482 77.39 52.01 1.27
C ASP A 482 75.87 52.13 1.02
N GLU A 483 75.42 53.22 0.40
CA GLU A 483 74.04 53.40 -0.09
C GLU A 483 73.69 52.38 -1.18
N CYS A 484 74.60 52.09 -2.11
CA CYS A 484 74.39 51.05 -3.12
C CYS A 484 74.34 49.64 -2.53
N GLU A 485 75.12 49.33 -1.49
CA GLU A 485 75.11 48.04 -0.81
C GLU A 485 73.85 47.86 0.05
N THR A 486 73.41 48.91 0.74
CA THR A 486 72.14 48.91 1.49
C THR A 486 70.94 48.76 0.56
N LEU A 487 70.89 49.49 -0.57
CA LEU A 487 69.84 49.30 -1.59
C LEU A 487 69.84 47.89 -2.19
N LYS A 488 71.02 47.28 -2.45
CA LYS A 488 71.10 45.88 -2.91
C LYS A 488 70.56 44.91 -1.86
N SER A 489 70.88 45.13 -0.58
CA SER A 489 70.35 44.32 0.53
C SER A 489 68.83 44.44 0.61
N GLU A 490 68.29 45.66 0.50
CA GLU A 490 66.85 45.93 0.51
C GLU A 490 66.14 45.29 -0.70
N ILE A 491 66.75 45.33 -1.89
CA ILE A 491 66.25 44.62 -3.08
C ILE A 491 66.27 43.10 -2.86
N CYS A 492 67.31 42.54 -2.26
CA CYS A 492 67.36 41.11 -1.95
C CYS A 492 66.31 40.71 -0.91
N GLU A 493 66.11 41.49 0.15
CA GLU A 493 65.10 41.24 1.17
C GLU A 493 63.67 41.34 0.61
N THR A 494 63.39 42.34 -0.24
CA THR A 494 62.09 42.47 -0.92
C THR A 494 61.83 41.31 -1.88
N LEU A 495 62.85 40.84 -2.62
CA LEU A 495 62.72 39.64 -3.46
C LEU A 495 62.43 38.38 -2.64
N ILE A 496 63.09 38.18 -1.50
CA ILE A 496 62.82 37.06 -0.60
C ILE A 496 61.38 37.13 -0.07
N CYS A 497 60.91 38.32 0.32
CA CYS A 497 59.53 38.50 0.77
C CYS A 497 58.52 38.19 -0.35
N LEU A 498 58.79 38.62 -1.58
CA LEU A 498 57.97 38.29 -2.75
C LEU A 498 57.93 36.78 -3.03
N ASP A 499 59.06 36.09 -2.96
CA ASP A 499 59.13 34.64 -3.17
C ASP A 499 58.39 33.86 -2.07
N GLN A 500 58.42 34.32 -0.82
CA GLN A 500 57.63 33.75 0.28
C GLN A 500 56.12 33.91 0.02
N GLU A 501 55.65 35.09 -0.38
CA GLU A 501 54.23 35.30 -0.70
C GLU A 501 53.79 34.48 -1.93
N ARG A 502 54.63 34.37 -2.96
CA ARG A 502 54.37 33.48 -4.10
C ARG A 502 54.26 32.02 -3.68
N SER A 503 55.13 31.56 -2.78
CA SER A 503 55.09 30.19 -2.25
C SER A 503 53.81 29.92 -1.46
N LYS A 504 53.40 30.84 -0.58
CA LYS A 504 52.12 30.76 0.16
C LYS A 504 50.92 30.70 -0.79
N PHE A 505 50.91 31.52 -1.84
CA PHE A 505 49.86 31.48 -2.85
C PHE A 505 49.82 30.14 -3.60
N HIS A 506 50.98 29.61 -4.01
CA HIS A 506 51.09 28.31 -4.64
C HIS A 506 50.61 27.17 -3.73
N GLU A 507 50.99 27.17 -2.45
CA GLU A 507 50.55 26.19 -1.47
C GLU A 507 49.03 26.23 -1.26
N MET A 508 48.45 27.44 -1.16
CA MET A 508 47.00 27.61 -1.05
C MET A 508 46.27 27.14 -2.32
N LYS A 509 46.81 27.42 -3.50
CA LYS A 509 46.27 26.93 -4.78
C LYS A 509 46.27 25.40 -4.85
N GLU A 510 47.38 24.75 -4.47
CA GLU A 510 47.45 23.28 -4.46
C GLU A 510 46.53 22.66 -3.40
N LYS A 511 46.36 23.31 -2.23
CA LYS A 511 45.35 22.90 -1.23
C LYS A 511 43.92 22.96 -1.81
N HIS A 512 43.58 24.01 -2.54
CA HIS A 512 42.26 24.12 -3.20
C HIS A 512 42.07 23.06 -4.28
N LYS A 513 43.08 22.86 -5.13
CA LYS A 513 43.08 21.81 -6.14
C LYS A 513 42.91 20.42 -5.51
N ALA A 514 43.63 20.13 -4.43
CA ALA A 514 43.50 18.86 -3.70
C ALA A 514 42.11 18.69 -3.08
N LYS A 515 41.53 19.75 -2.50
CA LYS A 515 40.13 19.72 -2.00
C LYS A 515 39.15 19.42 -3.13
N LEU A 516 39.30 20.08 -4.29
CA LEU A 516 38.47 19.85 -5.46
C LEU A 516 38.60 18.42 -6.01
N CYS A 517 39.81 17.87 -6.06
CA CYS A 517 40.01 16.47 -6.45
C CYS A 517 39.33 15.50 -5.48
N ARG A 518 39.40 15.76 -4.17
CA ARG A 518 38.73 14.93 -3.15
C ARG A 518 37.22 15.00 -3.25
N THR A 519 36.65 16.18 -3.49
CA THR A 519 35.20 16.30 -3.68
C THR A 519 34.75 15.59 -4.95
N LYS A 520 35.47 15.79 -6.06
CA LYS A 520 35.21 15.08 -7.32
C LYS A 520 35.24 13.56 -7.13
N GLN A 521 36.28 13.01 -6.50
CA GLN A 521 36.38 11.57 -6.26
C GLN A 521 35.18 11.04 -5.46
N ARG A 522 34.75 11.75 -4.41
CA ARG A 522 33.56 11.33 -3.65
C ARG A 522 32.28 11.34 -4.48
N PHE A 523 32.14 12.29 -5.41
CA PHE A 523 31.00 12.30 -6.33
C PHE A 523 31.07 11.12 -7.30
N ASP A 524 32.25 10.80 -7.83
CA ASP A 524 32.44 9.65 -8.72
C ASP A 524 32.17 8.31 -7.98
N ASP A 525 32.63 8.17 -6.74
CA ASP A 525 32.36 7.00 -5.89
C ASP A 525 30.86 6.86 -5.55
N GLU A 526 30.17 7.97 -5.26
CA GLU A 526 28.72 7.96 -5.02
C GLU A 526 27.93 7.68 -6.30
N ALA A 527 28.37 8.19 -7.46
CA ALA A 527 27.77 7.91 -8.75
C ALA A 527 27.88 6.42 -9.09
N THR A 528 29.07 5.83 -8.96
CA THR A 528 29.28 4.38 -9.19
C THR A 528 28.45 3.52 -8.24
N ARG A 529 28.33 3.90 -6.95
CA ARG A 529 27.45 3.23 -5.99
C ARG A 529 25.97 3.30 -6.39
N ARG A 530 25.51 4.45 -6.92
CA ARG A 530 24.14 4.59 -7.43
C ARG A 530 23.92 3.74 -8.67
N ASP A 531 24.86 3.72 -9.60
CA ASP A 531 24.78 2.89 -10.81
C ASP A 531 24.73 1.40 -10.47
N GLU A 532 25.52 0.93 -9.51
CA GLU A 532 25.45 -0.44 -9.01
C GLU A 532 24.09 -0.74 -8.35
N LYS A 533 23.56 0.20 -7.56
CA LYS A 533 22.24 0.03 -6.95
C LYS A 533 21.13 -0.02 -7.99
N ILE A 534 21.19 0.83 -9.02
CA ILE A 534 20.26 0.83 -10.15
C ILE A 534 20.33 -0.52 -10.87
N LYS A 535 21.52 -0.99 -11.24
CA LYS A 535 21.70 -2.31 -11.88
C LYS A 535 21.16 -3.46 -11.03
N ASN A 536 21.30 -3.39 -9.70
CA ASN A 536 20.74 -4.39 -8.80
C ASN A 536 19.20 -4.35 -8.81
N LEU A 537 18.60 -3.16 -8.74
CA LEU A 537 17.15 -2.99 -8.80
C LEU A 537 16.57 -3.41 -10.16
N GLU A 538 17.26 -3.13 -11.26
CA GLU A 538 16.88 -3.58 -12.61
C GLU A 538 16.87 -5.11 -12.72
N ARG A 539 17.86 -5.77 -12.09
CA ARG A 539 17.90 -7.24 -12.01
C ARG A 539 16.76 -7.80 -11.18
N GLU A 540 16.47 -7.21 -10.03
CA GLU A 540 15.33 -7.60 -9.17
C GLU A 540 13.99 -7.40 -9.90
N LEU A 541 13.81 -6.26 -10.58
CA LEU A 541 12.63 -5.98 -11.40
C LEU A 541 12.47 -6.99 -12.54
N SER A 542 13.57 -7.37 -13.20
CA SER A 542 13.56 -8.38 -14.27
C SER A 542 13.13 -9.74 -13.76
N LEU A 543 13.63 -10.16 -12.58
CA LEU A 543 13.24 -11.41 -11.94
C LEU A 543 11.75 -11.39 -11.52
N CYS A 544 11.30 -10.28 -10.93
CA CYS A 544 9.91 -10.11 -10.52
C CYS A 544 8.96 -10.13 -11.73
N SER A 545 9.33 -9.45 -12.81
CA SER A 545 8.59 -9.45 -14.08
C SER A 545 8.48 -10.86 -14.67
N HIS A 546 9.58 -11.63 -14.66
CA HIS A 546 9.57 -13.02 -15.13
C HIS A 546 8.68 -13.93 -14.27
N SER A 547 8.74 -13.79 -12.95
CA SER A 547 7.85 -14.53 -12.04
C SER A 547 6.39 -14.22 -12.30
N LEU A 548 6.05 -12.93 -12.43
CA LEU A 548 4.70 -12.47 -12.73
C LEU A 548 4.22 -12.97 -14.11
N ALA A 549 5.10 -13.02 -15.11
CA ALA A 549 4.76 -13.56 -16.42
C ALA A 549 4.40 -15.06 -16.35
N LYS A 550 5.14 -15.84 -15.55
CA LYS A 550 4.82 -17.25 -15.29
C LYS A 550 3.50 -17.43 -14.55
N GLU A 551 3.24 -16.60 -13.55
CA GLU A 551 1.97 -16.63 -12.83
C GLU A 551 0.78 -16.33 -13.76
N LYS A 552 0.92 -15.35 -14.65
CA LYS A 552 -0.10 -15.05 -15.69
C LYS A 552 -0.30 -16.20 -16.67
N GLU A 553 0.75 -16.94 -17.03
CA GLU A 553 0.65 -18.14 -17.86
C GLU A 553 -0.11 -19.26 -17.14
N LEU A 554 0.20 -19.47 -15.85
CA LEU A 554 -0.52 -20.44 -15.03
C LEU A 554 -2.01 -20.09 -14.88
N ILE A 555 -2.33 -18.83 -14.58
CA ILE A 555 -3.72 -18.35 -14.50
C ILE A 555 -4.42 -18.61 -15.84
N ARG A 556 -3.81 -18.27 -16.97
CA ARG A 556 -4.39 -18.54 -18.30
C ARG A 556 -4.66 -20.03 -18.53
N SER A 557 -3.73 -20.90 -18.13
CA SER A 557 -3.92 -22.34 -18.24
C SER A 557 -5.08 -22.84 -17.38
N ILE A 558 -5.18 -22.38 -16.13
CA ILE A 558 -6.27 -22.73 -15.22
C ILE A 558 -7.61 -22.21 -15.76
N THR A 559 -7.67 -20.97 -16.24
CA THR A 559 -8.92 -20.41 -16.80
C THR A 559 -9.37 -21.17 -18.03
N ALA A 560 -8.45 -21.53 -18.93
CA ALA A 560 -8.78 -22.31 -20.12
C ALA A 560 -9.32 -23.71 -19.76
N GLU A 561 -8.74 -24.36 -18.74
CA GLU A 561 -9.22 -25.66 -18.30
C GLU A 561 -10.58 -25.56 -17.59
N ASN A 562 -10.78 -24.54 -16.75
CA ASN A 562 -12.07 -24.26 -16.13
C ASN A 562 -13.17 -24.00 -17.17
N GLU A 563 -12.87 -23.28 -18.26
CA GLU A 563 -13.80 -23.08 -19.37
C GLU A 563 -14.16 -24.41 -20.04
N LYS A 564 -13.19 -25.30 -20.31
CA LYS A 564 -13.47 -26.63 -20.86
C LYS A 564 -14.35 -27.45 -19.92
N LEU A 565 -14.04 -27.47 -18.62
CA LEU A 565 -14.83 -28.17 -17.62
C LEU A 565 -16.25 -27.61 -17.52
N LEU A 566 -16.42 -26.29 -17.63
CA LEU A 566 -17.73 -25.65 -17.67
C LEU A 566 -18.53 -25.99 -18.92
N VAL A 567 -17.87 -26.14 -20.07
CA VAL A 567 -18.51 -26.60 -21.31
C VAL A 567 -18.93 -28.07 -21.18
N GLU A 568 -18.06 -28.93 -20.63
CA GLU A 568 -18.37 -30.34 -20.44
C GLU A 568 -19.50 -30.54 -19.41
N ARG A 569 -19.48 -29.80 -18.31
CA ARG A 569 -20.59 -29.78 -17.34
C ARG A 569 -21.91 -29.39 -17.99
N ARG A 570 -21.90 -28.36 -18.86
CA ARG A 570 -23.10 -27.94 -19.59
C ARG A 570 -23.60 -29.04 -20.54
N ARG A 571 -22.69 -29.71 -21.26
CA ARG A 571 -23.00 -30.86 -22.14
C ARG A 571 -23.61 -32.03 -21.37
N LEU A 572 -23.00 -32.43 -20.25
CA LEU A 572 -23.50 -33.54 -19.44
C LEU A 572 -24.86 -33.24 -18.82
N LEU A 573 -25.09 -32.00 -18.38
CA LEU A 573 -26.41 -31.57 -17.89
C LEU A 573 -27.47 -31.61 -19.00
N GLN A 574 -27.11 -31.23 -20.23
CA GLN A 574 -28.02 -31.34 -21.37
C GLN A 574 -28.37 -32.81 -21.64
N GLN A 575 -27.39 -33.72 -21.66
CA GLN A 575 -27.63 -35.15 -21.84
C GLN A 575 -28.50 -35.74 -20.73
N LEU A 576 -28.29 -35.32 -19.48
CA LEU A 576 -29.11 -35.77 -18.36
C LEU A 576 -30.58 -35.34 -18.51
N ASN A 577 -30.82 -34.10 -18.95
CA ASN A 577 -32.17 -33.61 -19.19
C ASN A 577 -32.86 -34.35 -20.34
N GLU A 578 -32.14 -34.60 -21.44
CA GLU A 578 -32.64 -35.39 -22.58
C GLU A 578 -33.02 -36.81 -22.13
N GLU A 579 -32.16 -37.45 -21.33
CA GLU A 579 -32.41 -38.79 -20.79
C GLU A 579 -33.59 -38.83 -19.80
N GLU A 580 -33.74 -37.79 -18.97
CA GLU A 580 -34.91 -37.65 -18.08
C GLU A 580 -36.20 -37.51 -18.90
N HIS A 581 -36.17 -36.76 -20.00
CA HIS A 581 -37.32 -36.62 -20.89
C HIS A 581 -37.64 -37.94 -21.59
N ASN A 582 -36.63 -38.65 -22.11
CA ASN A 582 -36.78 -39.96 -22.73
C ASN A 582 -37.38 -40.99 -21.76
N LYS A 583 -36.97 -40.96 -20.48
CA LYS A 583 -37.55 -41.81 -19.42
C LYS A 583 -39.00 -41.48 -19.16
N LYS A 584 -39.38 -40.19 -19.10
CA LYS A 584 -40.77 -39.76 -18.96
C LYS A 584 -41.63 -40.23 -20.14
N ASP A 585 -41.14 -40.09 -21.36
CA ASP A 585 -41.86 -40.51 -22.58
C ASP A 585 -41.99 -42.04 -22.66
N SER A 586 -40.94 -42.76 -22.28
CA SER A 586 -40.96 -44.22 -22.16
C SER A 586 -41.97 -44.68 -21.10
N HIS A 587 -42.02 -44.00 -19.94
CA HIS A 587 -42.99 -44.28 -18.88
C HIS A 587 -44.43 -44.00 -19.31
N LEU A 588 -44.67 -42.90 -20.03
CA LEU A 588 -45.98 -42.59 -20.60
C LEU A 588 -46.41 -43.67 -21.60
N THR A 589 -45.51 -44.08 -22.48
CA THR A 589 -45.75 -45.16 -23.46
C THR A 589 -46.05 -46.50 -22.77
N ALA A 590 -45.29 -46.84 -21.72
CA ALA A 590 -45.53 -48.03 -20.91
C ALA A 590 -46.86 -47.97 -20.13
N SER A 591 -47.23 -46.80 -19.61
CA SER A 591 -48.50 -46.60 -18.92
C SER A 591 -49.69 -46.73 -19.88
N LEU A 592 -49.56 -46.19 -21.10
CA LEU A 592 -50.56 -46.33 -22.16
C LEU A 592 -50.70 -47.79 -22.60
N SER A 593 -49.58 -48.49 -22.81
CA SER A 593 -49.61 -49.91 -23.19
C SER A 593 -50.21 -50.78 -22.10
N LYS A 594 -49.89 -50.50 -20.83
CA LYS A 594 -50.52 -51.16 -19.67
C LYS A 594 -52.04 -50.96 -19.67
N CYS A 595 -52.53 -49.73 -19.82
CA CYS A 595 -53.97 -49.45 -19.89
C CYS A 595 -54.65 -50.23 -21.04
N ARG A 596 -54.01 -50.29 -22.22
CA ARG A 596 -54.50 -51.07 -23.36
C ARG A 596 -54.58 -52.56 -23.03
N VAL A 597 -53.56 -53.12 -22.39
CA VAL A 597 -53.56 -54.53 -21.95
C VAL A 597 -54.67 -54.79 -20.96
N ASP A 598 -54.85 -53.93 -19.95
CA ASP A 598 -55.90 -54.06 -18.94
C ASP A 598 -57.31 -54.06 -19.58
N CYS A 599 -57.52 -53.24 -20.62
CA CYS A 599 -58.78 -53.21 -21.37
C CYS A 599 -59.02 -54.51 -22.15
N LEU A 600 -58.00 -55.01 -22.86
CA LEU A 600 -58.06 -56.28 -23.58
C LEU A 600 -58.24 -57.48 -22.64
N GLU A 601 -57.63 -57.46 -21.45
CA GLU A 601 -57.84 -58.48 -20.43
C GLU A 601 -59.27 -58.49 -19.91
N MET A 602 -59.85 -57.32 -19.66
CA MET A 602 -61.26 -57.20 -19.26
C MET A 602 -62.21 -57.71 -20.35
N GLU A 603 -61.96 -57.39 -21.62
CA GLU A 603 -62.72 -57.93 -22.75
C GLU A 603 -62.57 -59.44 -22.86
N ASN A 604 -61.34 -59.96 -22.79
CA ASN A 604 -61.08 -61.40 -22.77
C ASN A 604 -61.79 -62.10 -21.61
N LYS A 605 -61.83 -61.50 -20.43
CA LYS A 605 -62.58 -62.03 -19.28
C LYS A 605 -64.09 -62.07 -19.56
N LYS A 606 -64.65 -61.02 -20.16
CA LYS A 606 -66.07 -60.99 -20.59
C LYS A 606 -66.36 -62.09 -21.61
N LEU A 607 -65.48 -62.28 -22.61
CA LEU A 607 -65.61 -63.32 -23.61
C LEU A 607 -65.50 -64.72 -23.00
N ARG A 608 -64.54 -64.98 -22.10
CA ARG A 608 -64.44 -66.24 -21.35
C ARG A 608 -65.72 -66.52 -20.56
N ASN A 609 -66.25 -65.52 -19.85
CA ASN A 609 -67.50 -65.66 -19.11
C ASN A 609 -68.68 -65.99 -20.04
N LYS A 610 -68.72 -65.39 -21.24
CA LYS A 610 -69.74 -65.68 -22.26
C LYS A 610 -69.61 -67.11 -22.81
N ILE A 611 -68.39 -67.55 -23.12
CA ILE A 611 -68.09 -68.93 -23.54
C ILE A 611 -68.55 -69.92 -22.46
N LEU A 612 -68.22 -69.66 -21.19
CA LEU A 612 -68.65 -70.51 -20.08
C LEU A 612 -70.18 -70.58 -19.97
N HIS A 613 -70.88 -69.45 -20.13
CA HIS A 613 -72.35 -69.42 -20.14
C HIS A 613 -72.94 -70.24 -21.29
N MET A 614 -72.42 -70.08 -22.52
CA MET A 614 -72.87 -70.85 -23.67
C MET A 614 -72.55 -72.35 -23.51
N SER A 615 -71.39 -72.69 -22.97
CA SER A 615 -71.01 -74.07 -22.66
C SER A 615 -71.95 -74.70 -21.62
N ASN A 616 -72.34 -73.95 -20.58
CA ASN A 616 -73.33 -74.41 -19.61
C ASN A 616 -74.73 -74.62 -20.26
N GLN A 617 -75.12 -73.76 -21.19
CA GLN A 617 -76.34 -73.93 -21.98
C GLN A 617 -76.26 -75.17 -22.89
N LEU A 618 -75.14 -75.38 -23.58
CA LEU A 618 -74.89 -76.57 -24.39
C LEU A 618 -74.95 -77.84 -23.53
N ALA A 619 -74.28 -77.88 -22.38
CA ALA A 619 -74.34 -79.00 -21.45
C ALA A 619 -75.77 -79.25 -20.92
N ALA A 620 -76.58 -78.20 -20.75
CA ALA A 620 -78.00 -78.35 -20.40
C ALA A 620 -78.82 -78.96 -21.54
N LEU A 621 -78.59 -78.50 -22.77
CA LEU A 621 -79.24 -79.04 -23.97
C LEU A 621 -78.81 -80.48 -24.24
N GLU A 622 -77.52 -80.80 -24.11
CA GLU A 622 -76.99 -82.17 -24.19
C GLU A 622 -77.65 -83.07 -23.15
N ARG A 623 -77.80 -82.63 -21.89
CA ARG A 623 -78.55 -83.39 -20.87
C ARG A 623 -80.01 -83.60 -21.27
N THR A 624 -80.69 -82.61 -21.84
CA THR A 624 -82.07 -82.80 -22.31
C THR A 624 -82.15 -83.75 -23.52
N LEU A 625 -81.19 -83.68 -24.45
CA LEU A 625 -81.10 -84.58 -25.59
C LEU A 625 -80.85 -86.02 -25.11
N GLN A 626 -79.90 -86.20 -24.19
CA GLN A 626 -79.60 -87.50 -23.56
C GLN A 626 -80.85 -88.04 -22.85
N ASN A 627 -81.61 -87.20 -22.14
CA ASN A 627 -82.87 -87.60 -21.50
C ASN A 627 -83.92 -88.03 -22.53
N ILE A 628 -84.08 -87.31 -23.65
CA ILE A 628 -84.99 -87.68 -24.74
C ILE A 628 -84.55 -88.99 -25.41
N GLN A 629 -83.25 -89.14 -25.69
CA GLN A 629 -82.67 -90.39 -26.22
C GLN A 629 -82.86 -91.55 -25.25
N SER A 630 -82.76 -91.32 -23.93
CA SER A 630 -83.01 -92.33 -22.89
C SER A 630 -84.50 -92.70 -22.82
N LEU A 631 -85.40 -91.74 -22.98
CA LEU A 631 -86.85 -91.98 -23.11
C LEU A 631 -87.16 -92.82 -24.38
N HIS A 632 -86.51 -92.52 -25.50
CA HIS A 632 -86.62 -93.28 -26.75
C HIS A 632 -86.03 -94.70 -26.60
N PHE A 633 -84.90 -94.85 -25.91
CA PHE A 633 -84.29 -96.15 -25.61
C PHE A 633 -85.15 -96.98 -24.63
N ALA A 634 -85.83 -96.33 -23.68
CA ALA A 634 -86.78 -96.96 -22.78
C ALA A 634 -88.10 -97.36 -23.47
N GLU A 635 -88.50 -96.64 -24.53
CA GLU A 635 -89.64 -96.99 -25.40
C GLU A 635 -89.31 -98.20 -26.31
N GLU A 636 -88.08 -98.25 -26.85
CA GLU A 636 -87.58 -99.37 -27.66
C GLU A 636 -87.41 -100.67 -26.83
N LEU A 637 -86.92 -100.57 -25.58
CA LEU A 637 -86.75 -101.73 -24.68
C LEU A 637 -88.06 -102.38 -24.21
N LYS A 638 -89.22 -101.76 -24.45
CA LYS A 638 -90.53 -102.33 -24.12
C LYS A 638 -91.12 -103.23 -25.23
N LYS A 639 -90.46 -103.34 -26.40
CA LYS A 639 -91.03 -104.01 -27.59
C LYS A 639 -90.47 -105.39 -27.93
N ILE A 640 -89.38 -105.89 -27.34
CA ILE A 640 -88.79 -107.16 -27.80
C ILE A 640 -88.28 -108.02 -26.62
N SER A 641 -88.94 -109.15 -26.37
CA SER A 641 -88.47 -110.25 -25.50
C SER A 641 -88.00 -111.45 -26.33
N ASN A 642 -86.67 -111.69 -26.31
CA ASN A 642 -85.89 -112.98 -26.38
C ASN A 642 -86.04 -113.98 -27.57
N PRO A 643 -85.09 -114.94 -27.81
CA PRO A 643 -83.70 -115.14 -27.30
C PRO A 643 -82.62 -115.66 -28.32
N GLN A 644 -81.33 -115.68 -27.89
CA GLN A 644 -80.18 -116.59 -28.29
C GLN A 644 -79.62 -116.49 -29.75
N GLN A 645 -78.31 -116.61 -30.10
CA GLN A 645 -77.09 -117.16 -29.50
C GLN A 645 -75.87 -116.85 -30.45
N ILE A 646 -74.64 -116.69 -29.89
CA ILE A 646 -73.34 -117.30 -30.36
C ILE A 646 -72.71 -116.84 -31.72
N PHE A 647 -71.39 -116.69 -32.00
CA PHE A 647 -70.05 -116.65 -31.35
C PHE A 647 -69.07 -116.03 -32.40
N THR A 648 -67.91 -115.46 -31.97
CA THR A 648 -66.53 -115.48 -32.56
C THR A 648 -66.31 -115.21 -34.08
N SER A 649 -65.31 -114.50 -34.62
CA SER A 649 -63.84 -114.45 -34.39
C SER A 649 -63.15 -113.36 -35.28
N LEU A 650 -61.92 -112.97 -34.92
CA LEU A 650 -60.81 -112.29 -35.69
C LEU A 650 -60.60 -112.84 -37.14
N PRO A 651 -59.77 -112.30 -38.10
CA PRO A 651 -58.72 -111.25 -38.02
C PRO A 651 -58.42 -110.35 -39.29
N LEU A 652 -57.40 -109.47 -39.13
CA LEU A 652 -56.32 -109.02 -40.05
C LEU A 652 -56.54 -108.07 -41.27
N GLN A 653 -55.79 -106.94 -41.21
CA GLN A 653 -54.92 -106.32 -42.25
C GLN A 653 -55.57 -105.67 -43.50
N THR A 654 -55.10 -104.55 -44.07
CA THR A 654 -53.73 -104.01 -44.18
C THR A 654 -53.74 -102.56 -44.74
N SER A 655 -52.69 -101.79 -44.39
CA SER A 655 -51.86 -100.95 -45.29
C SER A 655 -52.43 -99.59 -45.75
N SER A 656 -51.71 -98.46 -45.84
CA SER A 656 -50.36 -97.96 -45.50
C SER A 656 -50.37 -96.46 -45.92
N VAL A 657 -49.62 -95.50 -45.36
CA VAL A 657 -48.21 -95.19 -45.68
C VAL A 657 -47.83 -93.90 -44.90
N MET A 658 -46.74 -94.02 -44.15
CA MET A 658 -45.62 -93.10 -43.84
C MET A 658 -45.79 -91.69 -43.24
N THR A 659 -45.09 -91.54 -42.11
CA THR A 659 -44.38 -90.33 -41.64
C THR A 659 -43.19 -89.99 -42.54
N PRO A 660 -42.80 -88.70 -42.59
CA PRO A 660 -41.47 -88.36 -42.07
C PRO A 660 -41.50 -87.22 -41.04
N GLU A 661 -40.46 -87.22 -40.21
CA GLU A 661 -40.17 -86.27 -39.14
C GLU A 661 -39.49 -84.98 -39.70
N PRO A 662 -38.98 -84.07 -38.86
CA PRO A 662 -39.52 -82.73 -38.56
C PRO A 662 -38.85 -81.59 -39.35
N SER A 663 -39.58 -80.49 -39.57
CA SER A 663 -39.12 -79.09 -39.37
C SER A 663 -40.17 -78.10 -39.86
N GLU A 664 -40.44 -77.12 -39.01
CA GLU A 664 -40.81 -75.73 -39.30
C GLU A 664 -41.92 -75.46 -40.33
N ILE A 665 -43.06 -74.94 -39.85
CA ILE A 665 -43.61 -73.67 -40.32
C ILE A 665 -44.29 -72.96 -39.15
N LEU A 666 -43.69 -71.83 -38.81
CA LEU A 666 -44.19 -70.71 -38.04
C LEU A 666 -45.48 -70.12 -38.65
N GLY A 667 -46.27 -69.48 -37.79
CA GLY A 667 -46.74 -68.13 -38.08
C GLY A 667 -48.21 -67.87 -37.81
N LEU A 668 -48.49 -67.01 -36.83
CA LEU A 668 -49.26 -65.77 -37.04
C LEU A 668 -49.29 -64.95 -35.73
N LEU A 669 -48.21 -64.20 -35.49
CA LEU A 669 -48.33 -62.82 -35.03
C LEU A 669 -47.25 -62.00 -35.76
N ASP A 670 -47.65 -60.80 -36.14
CA ASP A 670 -46.91 -59.79 -36.92
C ASP A 670 -46.77 -60.01 -38.43
N ASN A 671 -47.65 -59.31 -39.15
CA ASN A 671 -47.33 -58.70 -40.43
C ASN A 671 -48.29 -57.53 -40.72
N CYS A 672 -47.75 -56.31 -40.70
CA CYS A 672 -48.06 -55.32 -41.72
C CYS A 672 -46.75 -54.89 -42.40
N GLN A 673 -46.51 -55.52 -43.55
CA GLN A 673 -45.87 -54.99 -44.77
C GLN A 673 -46.20 -53.49 -45.00
N SER A 674 -45.47 -52.68 -45.76
CA SER A 674 -44.21 -52.73 -46.49
C SER A 674 -44.13 -51.41 -47.26
N SER A 675 -42.95 -50.82 -47.43
CA SER A 675 -42.57 -50.27 -48.74
C SER A 675 -41.05 -50.11 -48.83
N LEU A 676 -40.49 -50.86 -49.77
CA LEU A 676 -39.10 -50.84 -50.18
C LEU A 676 -38.95 -49.83 -51.32
N THR A 677 -38.03 -48.88 -51.23
CA THR A 677 -37.31 -48.36 -52.40
C THR A 677 -35.88 -47.97 -52.06
N LYS A 678 -34.97 -48.82 -52.55
CA LYS A 678 -33.73 -48.51 -53.29
C LYS A 678 -32.64 -47.65 -52.64
N GLN A 679 -31.44 -48.25 -52.75
CA GLN A 679 -30.18 -47.67 -53.22
C GLN A 679 -29.15 -47.19 -52.18
N THR A 680 -28.12 -48.04 -52.07
CA THR A 680 -26.68 -47.75 -52.27
C THR A 680 -25.90 -46.91 -51.26
N ASP A 681 -24.73 -47.49 -50.99
CA ASP A 681 -23.45 -46.90 -50.61
C ASP A 681 -23.13 -46.83 -49.11
N MET A 682 -22.21 -47.72 -48.67
CA MET A 682 -20.78 -47.45 -48.46
C MET A 682 -20.60 -46.52 -47.24
N THR A 683 -19.97 -46.87 -46.13
CA THR A 683 -18.79 -47.72 -45.91
C THR A 683 -18.72 -48.11 -44.43
N SER A 684 -18.21 -49.32 -44.21
CA SER A 684 -17.80 -49.89 -42.93
C SER A 684 -16.77 -49.02 -42.18
N SER A 685 -16.99 -48.84 -40.88
CA SER A 685 -15.93 -48.60 -39.90
C SER A 685 -15.36 -49.96 -39.45
N PRO A 686 -14.03 -50.14 -39.42
CA PRO A 686 -13.44 -51.16 -38.58
C PRO A 686 -12.39 -50.60 -37.62
N HIS A 687 -12.54 -51.03 -36.36
CA HIS A 687 -11.52 -51.51 -35.44
C HIS A 687 -10.14 -50.82 -35.38
N CYS A 688 -9.85 -50.31 -34.18
CA CYS A 688 -8.49 -50.26 -33.65
C CYS A 688 -7.95 -51.67 -33.39
N LEU A 689 -6.71 -51.93 -33.82
CA LEU A 689 -5.69 -52.65 -33.06
C LEU A 689 -4.29 -52.17 -33.49
N ILE A 690 -3.34 -52.35 -32.56
CA ILE A 690 -1.88 -52.08 -32.59
C ILE A 690 -1.53 -50.68 -32.05
N SER A 691 -0.64 -50.47 -31.08
CA SER A 691 -0.01 -51.24 -30.00
C SER A 691 0.89 -50.25 -29.26
N ALA A 692 1.08 -50.46 -27.96
CA ALA A 692 2.29 -50.17 -27.18
C ALA A 692 2.85 -48.72 -27.13
N ALA A 693 2.78 -48.10 -25.96
CA ALA A 693 3.94 -47.89 -25.08
C ALA A 693 3.58 -47.02 -23.85
N LEU A 694 3.76 -47.60 -22.66
CA LEU A 694 4.40 -46.99 -21.49
C LEU A 694 3.97 -45.57 -21.04
N SER A 695 3.16 -45.49 -19.97
CA SER A 695 3.64 -45.13 -18.61
C SER A 695 2.53 -44.51 -17.74
N ARG A 696 2.56 -44.91 -16.47
CA ARG A 696 1.74 -44.50 -15.34
C ARG A 696 1.56 -42.97 -15.18
N SER A 697 0.36 -42.56 -14.80
CA SER A 697 0.12 -41.89 -13.50
C SER A 697 -1.37 -42.06 -13.16
N ALA A 698 -1.62 -42.49 -11.93
CA ALA A 698 -2.92 -42.47 -11.29
C ALA A 698 -3.09 -41.11 -10.61
N ASP A 699 -4.33 -40.61 -10.50
CA ASP A 699 -4.96 -40.26 -9.22
C ASP A 699 -6.10 -39.25 -9.41
N ILE A 700 -7.30 -39.75 -9.11
CA ILE A 700 -8.54 -39.01 -9.01
C ILE A 700 -8.82 -38.90 -7.51
N GLY A 701 -8.57 -37.72 -6.94
CA GLY A 701 -8.98 -37.37 -5.59
C GLY A 701 -10.44 -36.91 -5.57
N TYR A 702 -11.33 -37.75 -5.08
CA TYR A 702 -12.59 -37.32 -4.47
C TYR A 702 -12.43 -37.40 -2.94
N LEU A 703 -12.69 -36.30 -2.23
CA LEU A 703 -13.69 -36.20 -1.16
C LEU A 703 -13.41 -35.01 -0.22
N ASN A 704 -14.38 -34.09 -0.20
CA ASN A 704 -14.71 -33.29 0.98
C ASN A 704 -15.19 -34.21 2.10
N LEU A 705 -14.63 -34.11 3.31
CA LEU A 705 -15.35 -34.25 4.57
C LEU A 705 -14.64 -33.45 5.67
N THR A 706 -15.28 -32.37 6.10
CA THR A 706 -15.05 -31.72 7.39
C THR A 706 -15.74 -32.53 8.49
N SER A 707 -15.03 -32.84 9.58
CA SER A 707 -15.65 -33.01 10.90
C SER A 707 -14.63 -32.73 12.00
N ALA A 708 -15.10 -32.02 13.02
CA ALA A 708 -14.38 -31.62 14.21
C ALA A 708 -14.23 -32.79 15.20
N GLN A 709 -13.10 -32.85 15.91
CA GLN A 709 -13.06 -33.33 17.29
C GLN A 709 -11.83 -32.75 18.00
N SER A 710 -12.11 -31.85 18.93
CA SER A 710 -11.25 -31.43 20.04
C SER A 710 -10.77 -32.64 20.86
N HIS A 711 -9.48 -32.66 21.24
CA HIS A 711 -9.02 -33.03 22.59
C HIS A 711 -7.63 -32.45 22.85
N SER A 712 -7.52 -31.85 24.03
CA SER A 712 -6.32 -31.35 24.69
C SER A 712 -5.38 -32.49 25.09
N ASP A 713 -4.08 -32.20 25.15
CA ASP A 713 -3.23 -32.33 26.34
C ASP A 713 -1.75 -32.24 25.94
N TYR A 714 -1.01 -31.26 26.49
CA TYR A 714 0.14 -31.48 27.39
C TYR A 714 0.95 -30.18 27.61
N SER A 715 0.87 -29.71 28.85
CA SER A 715 1.94 -29.20 29.71
C SER A 715 2.75 -27.96 29.30
N THR A 716 2.38 -26.86 29.96
CA THR A 716 3.29 -25.81 30.45
C THR A 716 4.26 -26.36 31.50
N PRO A 717 5.42 -25.70 31.71
CA PRO A 717 5.83 -25.39 33.06
C PRO A 717 5.96 -23.89 33.30
N LEU A 718 5.46 -23.48 34.47
CA LEU A 718 5.61 -22.16 35.08
C LEU A 718 7.06 -21.92 35.55
N GLY A 719 7.48 -20.66 35.45
CA GLY A 719 8.56 -20.02 36.22
C GLY A 719 8.58 -18.53 35.87
N ALA A 720 7.75 -17.70 36.49
CA ALA A 720 8.03 -16.98 37.75
C ALA A 720 9.34 -16.15 37.69
N LEU A 721 9.19 -14.82 37.61
CA LEU A 721 10.03 -13.76 38.20
C LEU A 721 9.37 -12.42 37.79
N SER A 722 8.47 -11.90 38.63
CA SER A 722 8.73 -10.83 39.59
C SER A 722 8.97 -9.46 38.95
N THR A 723 7.91 -8.66 39.05
CA THR A 723 7.84 -7.20 39.11
C THR A 723 8.78 -6.58 40.15
N SER A 724 9.38 -5.44 39.82
CA SER A 724 9.70 -4.28 40.68
C SER A 724 10.14 -3.14 39.74
N GLU A 725 9.39 -2.03 39.63
CA GLU A 725 9.64 -0.75 40.34
C GLU A 725 10.91 -0.02 39.84
N THR A 726 11.03 1.29 39.69
CA THR A 726 10.19 2.48 39.89
C THR A 726 10.95 3.65 39.25
N THR A 727 10.19 4.68 38.91
CA THR A 727 10.54 6.09 38.78
C THR A 727 11.68 6.57 39.69
N PHE A 728 12.64 7.36 39.18
CA PHE A 728 12.95 8.74 39.61
C PHE A 728 14.11 9.34 38.77
N SER A 729 14.03 10.68 38.63
CA SER A 729 14.92 11.66 37.96
C SER A 729 14.69 11.94 36.48
#